data_AF-M7SSG8-F1
#
_entry.id   AF-M7SSG8-F1
#
_cell.length_a   1.000
_cell.length_b   1.000
_cell.length_c   1.000
_cell.angle_alpha   90.00
_cell.angle_beta   90.00
_cell.angle_gamma   90.00
#
_symmetry.space_group_name_H-M   'P 1'
#
loop_
_entity.id
_entity.type
_entity.pdbx_description
1 polymer ?
#
loop_
_entity_poly.entity_id
_entity_poly.type
_entity_poly.pdbx_seq_one_letter_code
_entity_poly.pdbx_strand_id
1 'polypeptide(L)'
;MAASVALELTQSLFTNGARAAAVYFLQACYFLAIPQLAKDIPGGEAGVNAGNSNQLDVPGGEDAEFFTIDDRSFLATASIRSGGDPSYNMNVESCIFEWDGKTMAEFQCIPTFGAKQWRYFDIEGRSFLALAQGLEMAGVEPTIPSMNSTIFEWDGEKFQSFQTVPSIMGYNWLHFSLDGRDFLAYADHIQPSYILEWNKEKFVHVQTLDGMYGRAFCFFENEGRSFLAFARVSSDSLVYKWDGKAFQHFQTLPGTGGREFTVIEEGGSMYLAYVKLITGDKADPETALQSVIYRVGKDGLEVATEFPTFGGTDVSTFSIKDTNYLVVTESLNEELFGAYTGGPSSIGYQFREISTEVQSSNPLIVATAEDIILYPGDGGDPAHLPYRFGTASFIEMTSISHLGPAVASLAEIYANDTESEGWRQYANSLLNASRAARSANSLGLWQDRLQVEAYQGREASIVDMVNYACDLTIRLLETVLEDPTKLTPEFLRENYLNATGGELGATVPINTVMTATFFLSAMNGALQTKTLLDQHDIDWTKVMILINGQMGRETAGVVLSSNTLAEMFLNLHPELPAERIYIAPQGLVPNITDTSPGALRVFKLELRNLWGKHRGYVSLAGKMFAGYPAYKVAEGNLPVINATTSTVSELPAIAGPDDWLALTTRIRVTLEDPRQPLSGSITDYATQQLYEAGGDVAKVVVPGLDGYDYASALKDKPTS
;
A
#
# COMPACT_ATOMS: atom_id res chain seq x y z
N MET A 1 -28.39 -9.86 2.47
CA MET A 1 -27.04 -10.18 3.02
C MET A 1 -26.70 -9.06 3.97
N ALA A 2 -26.34 -9.36 5.22
CA ALA A 2 -25.89 -8.32 6.15
C ALA A 2 -24.62 -7.68 5.59
N ALA A 3 -24.55 -6.35 5.59
CA ALA A 3 -23.32 -5.64 5.24
C ALA A 3 -22.23 -6.11 6.24
N SER A 4 -21.09 -6.57 5.73
CA SER A 4 -19.94 -6.92 6.55
C SER A 4 -19.35 -5.64 7.14
N VAL A 5 -19.31 -5.52 8.46
CA VAL A 5 -18.57 -4.45 9.14
C VAL A 5 -17.08 -4.79 9.05
N ALA A 6 -16.30 -3.93 8.39
CA ALA A 6 -14.85 -4.05 8.31
C ALA A 6 -14.22 -2.83 8.97
N LEU A 7 -13.20 -3.07 9.81
CA LEU A 7 -12.37 -2.02 10.38
C LEU A 7 -11.04 -1.99 9.64
N GLU A 8 -10.60 -0.80 9.25
CA GLU A 8 -9.27 -0.55 8.71
C GLU A 8 -8.50 0.32 9.70
N LEU A 9 -7.29 -0.11 10.07
CA LEU A 9 -6.41 0.70 10.90
C LEU A 9 -5.89 1.88 10.08
N THR A 10 -6.42 3.07 10.34
CA THR A 10 -6.03 4.29 9.62
C THR A 10 -4.80 4.97 10.23
N GLN A 11 -4.65 4.93 11.56
CA GLN A 11 -3.55 5.57 12.29
C GLN A 11 -3.32 4.91 13.65
N SER A 12 -2.08 4.99 14.16
CA SER A 12 -1.74 4.64 15.55
C SER A 12 -0.93 5.76 16.19
N LEU A 13 -1.16 6.01 17.48
CA LEU A 13 -0.48 7.05 18.26
C LEU A 13 0.31 6.42 19.40
N PHE A 14 1.58 6.82 19.56
CA PHE A 14 2.38 6.40 20.72
C PHE A 14 1.98 7.20 21.95
N THR A 15 1.59 6.48 23.01
CA THR A 15 1.14 7.04 24.28
C THR A 15 1.78 6.33 25.45
N ASN A 16 1.71 6.94 26.63
CA ASN A 16 2.26 6.43 27.88
C ASN A 16 1.12 5.94 28.79
N GLY A 17 0.52 4.81 28.39
CA GLY A 17 -0.65 4.22 29.06
C GLY A 17 -1.90 5.08 28.89
N ALA A 18 -2.42 5.18 27.66
CA ALA A 18 -3.65 5.90 27.38
C ALA A 18 -4.82 5.32 28.19
N ARG A 19 -5.60 6.19 28.83
CA ARG A 19 -6.71 5.80 29.71
C ARG A 19 -8.09 6.15 29.16
N ALA A 20 -8.16 7.21 28.36
CA ALA A 20 -9.36 7.67 27.70
C ALA A 20 -9.04 8.32 26.33
N ALA A 21 -10.06 8.47 25.50
CA ALA A 21 -10.04 9.19 24.22
C ALA A 21 -11.27 10.09 24.11
N ALA A 22 -11.08 11.37 24.41
CA ALA A 22 -12.13 12.37 24.28
C ALA A 22 -12.01 13.09 22.94
N VAL A 23 -12.97 12.85 22.04
CA VAL A 23 -13.06 13.54 20.75
C VAL A 23 -13.99 14.73 20.89
N TYR A 24 -13.55 15.91 20.46
CA TYR A 24 -14.36 17.12 20.50
C TYR A 24 -14.10 18.01 19.29
N PHE A 25 -15.08 18.86 18.98
CA PHE A 25 -15.02 19.79 17.86
C PHE A 25 -14.86 21.22 18.38
N LEU A 26 -13.79 21.89 17.98
CA LEU A 26 -13.48 23.25 18.40
C LEU A 26 -12.87 24.00 17.21
N GLN A 27 -13.26 25.26 17.00
CA GLN A 27 -12.71 26.11 15.92
C GLN A 27 -12.66 25.44 14.52
N ALA A 28 -13.74 24.76 14.14
CA ALA A 28 -13.85 24.05 12.86
C ALA A 28 -12.92 22.84 12.67
N CYS A 29 -12.32 22.33 13.75
CA CYS A 29 -11.45 21.16 13.74
C CYS A 29 -11.87 20.13 14.79
N TYR A 30 -11.64 18.84 14.48
CA TYR A 30 -11.69 17.78 15.48
C TYR A 30 -10.38 17.76 16.26
N PHE A 31 -10.50 17.66 17.57
CA PHE A 31 -9.41 17.45 18.51
C PHE A 31 -9.62 16.13 19.23
N LEU A 32 -8.51 15.52 19.63
CA LEU A 32 -8.48 14.29 20.43
C LEU A 32 -7.63 14.56 21.67
N ALA A 33 -8.27 14.52 22.84
CA ALA A 33 -7.56 14.51 24.12
C ALA A 33 -7.35 13.07 24.60
N ILE A 34 -6.10 12.73 24.93
CA ILE A 34 -5.71 11.40 25.38
C ILE A 34 -5.04 11.52 26.75
N PRO A 35 -5.78 11.36 27.85
CA PRO A 35 -5.21 11.21 29.18
C PRO A 35 -4.24 10.03 29.23
N GLN A 36 -3.05 10.27 29.77
CA GLN A 36 -1.97 9.30 29.88
C GLN A 36 -1.66 9.05 31.35
N LEU A 37 -1.44 7.78 31.71
CA LEU A 37 -1.23 7.40 33.10
C LEU A 37 0.16 7.79 33.62
N ALA A 38 1.22 7.32 32.95
CA ALA A 38 2.58 7.44 33.45
C ALA A 38 3.60 7.05 32.36
N LYS A 39 4.78 7.69 32.38
CA LYS A 39 5.90 7.27 31.53
C LYS A 39 6.68 6.13 32.18
N ASP A 40 7.12 5.17 31.38
CA ASP A 40 7.94 4.06 31.88
C ASP A 40 9.23 4.55 32.54
N ILE A 41 9.62 3.90 33.63
CA ILE A 41 10.89 4.16 34.32
C ILE A 41 11.95 3.20 33.73
N PRO A 42 13.07 3.71 33.20
CA PRO A 42 14.11 2.85 32.62
C PRO A 42 14.61 1.79 33.62
N GLY A 43 14.51 0.51 33.22
CA GLY A 43 14.90 -0.63 34.05
C GLY A 43 13.91 -0.99 35.18
N GLY A 44 12.75 -0.32 35.24
CA GLY A 44 11.65 -0.68 36.13
C GLY A 44 10.89 -1.92 35.67
N GLU A 45 10.09 -2.50 36.56
CA GLU A 45 9.20 -3.62 36.20
C GLU A 45 8.10 -3.14 35.24
N ALA A 46 7.79 -3.96 34.24
CA ALA A 46 6.67 -3.70 33.35
C ALA A 46 5.36 -3.86 34.11
N GLY A 47 4.44 -2.90 33.96
CA GLY A 47 3.14 -2.98 34.61
C GLY A 47 2.17 -1.92 34.14
N VAL A 48 0.89 -2.29 34.01
CA VAL A 48 -0.23 -1.45 33.54
C VAL A 48 -0.57 -0.27 34.45
N ASN A 49 0.04 -0.26 35.65
CA ASN A 49 -0.04 0.79 36.66
C ASN A 49 1.35 1.23 37.14
N ALA A 50 2.42 0.89 36.41
CA ALA A 50 3.78 1.29 36.73
C ALA A 50 4.13 2.65 36.10
N GLY A 51 5.37 3.12 36.29
CA GLY A 51 5.88 4.35 35.66
C GLY A 51 5.91 5.58 36.58
N ASN A 52 6.14 6.74 35.97
CA ASN A 52 6.17 8.05 36.62
C ASN A 52 5.14 9.00 36.01
N SER A 53 4.13 9.35 36.80
CA SER A 53 3.02 10.24 36.42
C SER A 53 3.44 11.72 36.36
N ASN A 54 4.54 12.13 37.03
CA ASN A 54 4.99 13.53 37.03
C ASN A 54 5.71 13.97 35.75
N GLN A 55 5.89 13.07 34.78
CA GLN A 55 6.50 13.39 33.49
C GLN A 55 5.47 13.71 32.39
N LEU A 56 4.23 13.98 32.80
CA LEU A 56 3.07 14.30 31.96
C LEU A 56 2.49 15.64 32.40
N ASP A 57 1.83 16.34 31.47
CA ASP A 57 1.22 17.66 31.76
C ASP A 57 0.06 17.53 32.74
N VAL A 58 -0.69 16.43 32.65
CA VAL A 58 -1.70 16.01 33.64
C VAL A 58 -1.21 14.71 34.28
N PRO A 59 -0.81 14.74 35.57
CA PRO A 59 -0.23 13.56 36.21
C PRO A 59 -1.28 12.48 36.45
N GLY A 60 -1.03 11.27 35.95
CA GLY A 60 -1.94 10.16 36.20
C GLY A 60 -3.29 10.35 35.52
N GLY A 61 -3.32 10.91 34.32
CA GLY A 61 -4.56 11.20 33.60
C GLY A 61 -5.38 9.93 33.37
N GLU A 62 -6.62 9.90 33.88
CA GLU A 62 -7.58 8.83 33.66
C GLU A 62 -8.68 9.21 32.67
N ASP A 63 -9.07 10.48 32.61
CA ASP A 63 -10.21 10.93 31.80
C ASP A 63 -10.08 12.39 31.38
N ALA A 64 -10.76 12.74 30.29
CA ALA A 64 -10.94 14.10 29.82
C ALA A 64 -12.37 14.29 29.32
N GLU A 65 -13.02 15.38 29.73
CA GLU A 65 -14.38 15.72 29.33
C GLU A 65 -14.40 17.12 28.74
N PHE A 66 -14.76 17.24 27.47
CA PHE A 66 -14.96 18.54 26.82
C PHE A 66 -16.42 18.97 26.92
N PHE A 67 -16.65 20.24 27.24
CA PHE A 67 -18.00 20.80 27.29
C PHE A 67 -17.99 22.31 27.06
N THR A 68 -19.18 22.87 26.84
CA THR A 68 -19.38 24.31 26.64
C THR A 68 -20.46 24.82 27.58
N ILE A 69 -20.23 25.98 28.19
CA ILE A 69 -21.25 26.74 28.92
C ILE A 69 -21.34 28.09 28.23
N ASP A 70 -22.51 28.40 27.68
CA ASP A 70 -22.71 29.55 26.80
C ASP A 70 -21.71 29.57 25.64
N ASP A 71 -20.86 30.60 25.54
CA ASP A 71 -19.82 30.78 24.51
C ASP A 71 -18.43 30.31 24.97
N ARG A 72 -18.31 29.78 26.19
CA ARG A 72 -17.05 29.34 26.81
C ARG A 72 -16.85 27.84 26.60
N SER A 73 -15.64 27.46 26.23
CA SER A 73 -15.27 26.06 25.98
C SER A 73 -14.29 25.57 27.04
N PHE A 74 -14.56 24.40 27.61
CA PHE A 74 -13.80 23.84 28.70
C PHE A 74 -13.36 22.40 28.42
N LEU A 75 -12.25 22.01 29.05
CA LEU A 75 -11.76 20.64 29.09
C LEU A 75 -11.45 20.28 30.54
N ALA A 76 -12.27 19.44 31.17
CA ALA A 76 -11.98 18.88 32.48
C ALA A 76 -11.11 17.64 32.35
N THR A 77 -10.13 17.48 33.24
CA THR A 77 -9.23 16.32 33.26
C THR A 77 -9.25 15.66 34.63
N ALA A 78 -9.29 14.33 34.66
CA ALA A 78 -9.25 13.55 35.89
C ALA A 78 -7.84 13.01 36.13
N SER A 79 -7.27 13.35 37.29
CA SER A 79 -5.96 12.86 37.72
C SER A 79 -6.12 11.80 38.80
N ILE A 80 -5.63 10.58 38.58
CA ILE A 80 -5.70 9.53 39.59
C ILE A 80 -4.62 9.69 40.65
N ARG A 81 -3.40 10.05 40.25
CA ARG A 81 -2.22 10.04 41.12
C ARG A 81 -1.06 10.85 40.55
N SER A 82 -0.12 11.19 41.43
CA SER A 82 1.18 11.77 41.09
C SER A 82 2.31 10.88 41.62
N GLY A 83 3.56 11.20 41.23
CA GLY A 83 4.75 10.44 41.62
C GLY A 83 5.06 9.27 40.69
N GLY A 84 5.94 8.37 41.15
CA GLY A 84 6.35 7.21 40.38
C GLY A 84 6.63 6.00 41.27
N ASP A 85 6.72 4.83 40.64
CA ASP A 85 7.02 3.56 41.31
C ASP A 85 8.25 3.68 42.24
N PRO A 86 8.19 3.22 43.51
CA PRO A 86 7.08 2.49 44.16
C PRO A 86 6.11 3.35 44.97
N SER A 87 6.29 4.67 45.04
CA SER A 87 5.53 5.55 45.94
C SER A 87 4.67 6.55 45.15
N TYR A 88 3.41 6.18 44.92
CA TYR A 88 2.42 7.07 44.32
C TYR A 88 1.67 7.89 45.38
N ASN A 89 1.27 9.10 45.02
CA ASN A 89 0.38 9.93 45.82
C ASN A 89 -0.99 10.06 45.14
N MET A 90 -2.03 9.55 45.80
CA MET A 90 -3.43 9.59 45.33
C MET A 90 -4.14 10.91 45.64
N ASN A 91 -3.58 11.74 46.52
CA ASN A 91 -4.08 13.07 46.82
C ASN A 91 -3.54 14.04 45.76
N VAL A 92 -4.35 14.30 44.74
CA VAL A 92 -3.99 15.13 43.57
C VAL A 92 -5.12 16.07 43.20
N GLU A 93 -4.83 17.02 42.33
CA GLU A 93 -5.83 17.91 41.77
C GLU A 93 -6.23 17.45 40.36
N SER A 94 -7.53 17.53 40.09
CA SER A 94 -8.11 17.35 38.77
C SER A 94 -8.49 18.73 38.24
N CYS A 95 -7.93 19.11 37.09
CA CYS A 95 -7.99 20.47 36.58
C CYS A 95 -8.94 20.61 35.40
N ILE A 96 -9.66 21.73 35.40
CA ILE A 96 -10.55 22.22 34.36
C ILE A 96 -9.81 23.35 33.65
N PHE A 97 -9.69 23.23 32.34
CA PHE A 97 -9.07 24.22 31.48
C PHE A 97 -10.13 24.93 30.67
N GLU A 98 -9.90 26.20 30.36
CA GLU A 98 -10.73 27.03 29.49
C GLU A 98 -9.95 27.39 28.22
N TRP A 99 -10.64 27.37 27.09
CA TRP A 99 -10.07 27.81 25.82
C TRP A 99 -9.96 29.34 25.77
N ASP A 100 -8.74 29.86 25.70
CA ASP A 100 -8.47 31.31 25.64
C ASP A 100 -8.44 31.89 24.21
N GLY A 101 -8.76 31.07 23.20
CA GLY A 101 -8.63 31.40 21.78
C GLY A 101 -7.39 30.80 21.11
N LYS A 102 -6.42 30.33 21.89
CA LYS A 102 -5.14 29.77 21.42
C LYS A 102 -4.76 28.46 22.12
N THR A 103 -4.99 28.34 23.41
CA THR A 103 -4.62 27.18 24.24
C THR A 103 -5.69 26.88 25.28
N MET A 104 -5.69 25.65 25.79
CA MET A 104 -6.43 25.28 27.00
C MET A 104 -5.65 25.79 28.21
N ALA A 105 -6.07 26.92 28.78
CA ALA A 105 -5.46 27.54 29.95
C ALA A 105 -6.14 27.05 31.23
N GLU A 106 -5.37 26.82 32.30
CA GLU A 106 -5.94 26.37 33.57
C GLU A 106 -6.96 27.38 34.10
N PHE A 107 -8.16 26.90 34.40
CA PHE A 107 -9.29 27.70 34.86
C PHE A 107 -9.64 27.40 36.31
N GLN A 108 -9.75 26.12 36.67
CA GLN A 108 -10.09 25.68 38.03
C GLN A 108 -9.51 24.30 38.31
N CYS A 109 -8.79 24.13 39.41
CA CYS A 109 -8.39 22.82 39.91
C CYS A 109 -9.18 22.43 41.16
N ILE A 110 -9.60 21.17 41.21
CA ILE A 110 -10.39 20.60 42.30
C ILE A 110 -9.54 19.52 42.98
N PRO A 111 -9.34 19.59 44.31
CA PRO A 111 -8.71 18.50 45.06
C PRO A 111 -9.55 17.22 44.94
N THR A 112 -8.90 16.14 44.54
CA THR A 112 -9.52 14.84 44.27
C THR A 112 -8.73 13.70 44.90
N PHE A 113 -9.36 12.53 44.99
CA PHE A 113 -8.71 11.33 45.51
C PHE A 113 -9.03 10.13 44.62
N GLY A 114 -8.05 9.71 43.81
CA GLY A 114 -8.24 8.64 42.84
C GLY A 114 -9.35 8.95 41.84
N ALA A 115 -9.34 10.15 41.24
CA ALA A 115 -10.33 10.52 40.23
C ALA A 115 -10.30 9.58 39.03
N LYS A 116 -11.48 9.25 38.51
CA LYS A 116 -11.68 8.31 37.41
C LYS A 116 -12.37 8.90 36.20
N GLN A 117 -13.35 9.78 36.41
CA GLN A 117 -14.09 10.37 35.30
C GLN A 117 -14.69 11.72 35.68
N TRP A 118 -14.78 12.60 34.69
CA TRP A 118 -15.66 13.75 34.66
C TRP A 118 -16.80 13.52 33.68
N ARG A 119 -18.02 13.95 34.05
CA ARG A 119 -19.17 13.96 33.14
C ARG A 119 -19.89 15.28 33.23
N TYR A 120 -19.98 15.99 32.12
CA TYR A 120 -20.75 17.22 32.03
C TYR A 120 -22.19 16.93 31.60
N PHE A 121 -23.15 17.71 32.11
CA PHE A 121 -24.54 17.69 31.65
C PHE A 121 -25.29 18.96 32.05
N ASP A 122 -26.35 19.29 31.30
CA ASP A 122 -27.26 20.41 31.57
C ASP A 122 -28.66 19.91 31.91
N ILE A 123 -29.30 20.52 32.91
CA ILE A 123 -30.70 20.28 33.25
C ILE A 123 -31.38 21.62 33.53
N GLU A 124 -32.46 21.91 32.80
CA GLU A 124 -33.31 23.09 33.04
C GLU A 124 -32.53 24.42 33.12
N GLY A 125 -31.46 24.57 32.32
CA GLY A 125 -30.60 25.77 32.28
C GLY A 125 -29.54 25.84 33.38
N ARG A 126 -29.32 24.74 34.12
CA ARG A 126 -28.26 24.59 35.12
C ARG A 126 -27.21 23.63 34.57
N SER A 127 -25.95 24.01 34.72
CA SER A 127 -24.81 23.24 34.23
C SER A 127 -24.13 22.51 35.38
N PHE A 128 -23.89 21.22 35.19
CA PHE A 128 -23.31 20.34 36.20
C PHE A 128 -22.10 19.60 35.66
N LEU A 129 -21.18 19.27 36.58
CA LEU A 129 -20.00 18.46 36.31
C LEU A 129 -19.85 17.41 37.40
N ALA A 130 -20.02 16.14 37.05
CA ALA A 130 -19.96 15.03 38.00
C ALA A 130 -18.58 14.37 38.02
N LEU A 131 -17.99 14.26 39.21
CA LEU A 131 -16.73 13.56 39.47
C LEU A 131 -17.01 12.13 39.93
N ALA A 132 -16.47 11.14 39.22
CA ALA A 132 -16.31 9.79 39.75
C ALA A 132 -14.94 9.67 40.42
N GLN A 133 -14.91 9.29 41.69
CA GLN A 133 -13.66 9.14 42.45
C GLN A 133 -13.80 8.11 43.56
N GLY A 134 -12.71 7.91 44.30
CA GLY A 134 -12.63 6.99 45.43
C GLY A 134 -11.65 5.86 45.17
N LEU A 135 -10.89 5.49 46.19
CA LEU A 135 -10.02 4.33 46.16
C LEU A 135 -9.73 3.84 47.58
N GLU A 136 -10.41 2.78 48.03
CA GLU A 136 -10.07 2.18 49.32
C GLU A 136 -8.75 1.42 49.23
N MET A 137 -7.69 1.99 49.82
CA MET A 137 -6.36 1.39 49.91
C MET A 137 -5.82 1.47 51.34
N ALA A 138 -5.31 0.34 51.84
CA ALA A 138 -4.75 0.26 53.18
C ALA A 138 -3.57 1.23 53.35
N GLY A 139 -3.66 2.12 54.34
CA GLY A 139 -2.60 3.07 54.69
C GLY A 139 -2.53 4.32 53.83
N VAL A 140 -3.50 4.54 52.92
CA VAL A 140 -3.62 5.77 52.13
C VAL A 140 -4.87 6.52 52.58
N GLU A 141 -4.68 7.67 53.22
CA GLU A 141 -5.79 8.50 53.71
C GLU A 141 -6.01 9.71 52.79
N PRO A 142 -7.28 10.06 52.49
CA PRO A 142 -7.62 11.24 51.70
C PRO A 142 -7.36 12.52 52.52
N THR A 143 -6.81 13.55 51.88
CA THR A 143 -6.68 14.90 52.46
C THR A 143 -7.91 15.76 52.19
N ILE A 144 -8.87 15.25 51.41
CA ILE A 144 -10.15 15.90 51.10
C ILE A 144 -11.25 15.46 52.09
N PRO A 145 -12.33 16.26 52.27
CA PRO A 145 -13.35 15.98 53.29
C PRO A 145 -14.12 14.66 53.11
N SER A 146 -14.16 14.11 51.90
CA SER A 146 -14.84 12.85 51.59
C SER A 146 -14.27 12.21 50.32
N MET A 147 -14.18 10.89 50.28
CA MET A 147 -13.87 10.11 49.06
C MET A 147 -15.10 9.87 48.18
N ASN A 148 -16.27 10.33 48.61
CA ASN A 148 -17.50 10.20 47.83
C ASN A 148 -17.35 10.91 46.48
N SER A 149 -17.93 10.30 45.45
CA SER A 149 -18.16 10.97 44.18
C SER A 149 -19.04 12.20 44.38
N THR A 150 -18.84 13.24 43.58
CA THR A 150 -19.47 14.54 43.83
C THR A 150 -19.95 15.16 42.54
N ILE A 151 -21.19 15.63 42.55
CA ILE A 151 -21.78 16.46 41.50
C ILE A 151 -21.50 17.91 41.88
N PHE A 152 -20.90 18.64 40.95
CA PHE A 152 -20.67 20.07 41.06
C PHE A 152 -21.65 20.83 40.19
N GLU A 153 -22.03 22.03 40.62
CA GLU A 153 -22.89 22.95 39.89
C GLU A 153 -22.12 24.22 39.54
N TRP A 154 -22.33 24.72 38.33
CA TRP A 154 -21.83 26.01 37.88
C TRP A 154 -22.58 27.16 38.56
N ASP A 155 -21.87 28.04 39.26
CA ASP A 155 -22.46 29.19 39.96
C ASP A 155 -22.49 30.49 39.12
N GLY A 156 -22.02 30.43 37.87
CA GLY A 156 -21.80 31.59 37.01
C GLY A 156 -20.32 31.99 36.88
N GLU A 157 -19.48 31.61 37.84
CA GLU A 157 -18.05 31.93 37.88
C GLU A 157 -17.19 30.67 37.90
N LYS A 158 -17.58 29.61 38.62
CA LYS A 158 -16.84 28.35 38.80
C LYS A 158 -17.76 27.19 39.19
N PHE A 159 -17.24 25.97 39.20
CA PHE A 159 -17.95 24.81 39.73
C PHE A 159 -17.84 24.73 41.26
N GLN A 160 -18.99 24.59 41.93
CA GLN A 160 -19.09 24.39 43.37
C GLN A 160 -19.75 23.05 43.72
N SER A 161 -19.39 22.46 44.86
CA SER A 161 -19.99 21.19 45.28
C SER A 161 -21.50 21.37 45.50
N PHE A 162 -22.29 20.51 44.84
CA PHE A 162 -23.74 20.55 44.89
C PHE A 162 -24.30 19.33 45.65
N GLN A 163 -23.87 18.12 45.27
CA GLN A 163 -24.35 16.89 45.87
C GLN A 163 -23.26 15.82 45.92
N THR A 164 -23.02 15.27 47.10
CA THR A 164 -22.17 14.07 47.25
C THR A 164 -22.98 12.79 47.04
N VAL A 165 -22.34 11.81 46.43
CA VAL A 165 -22.91 10.49 46.13
C VAL A 165 -21.98 9.43 46.73
N PRO A 166 -22.48 8.55 47.63
CA PRO A 166 -21.66 7.54 48.29
C PRO A 166 -20.87 6.69 47.29
N SER A 167 -19.57 6.54 47.54
CA SER A 167 -18.68 5.73 46.71
C SER A 167 -17.57 5.10 47.53
N ILE A 168 -17.15 3.91 47.10
CA ILE A 168 -15.89 3.29 47.53
C ILE A 168 -14.86 3.39 46.41
N MET A 169 -15.26 3.10 45.17
CA MET A 169 -14.40 3.23 44.00
C MET A 169 -15.24 3.51 42.76
N GLY A 170 -15.64 4.78 42.61
CA GLY A 170 -16.42 5.29 41.50
C GLY A 170 -15.64 5.27 40.20
N TYR A 171 -16.29 4.87 39.10
CA TYR A 171 -15.65 4.72 37.80
C TYR A 171 -16.27 5.54 36.68
N ASN A 172 -17.59 5.67 36.64
CA ASN A 172 -18.25 6.29 35.49
C ASN A 172 -19.61 6.91 35.86
N TRP A 173 -19.93 7.97 35.14
CA TRP A 173 -21.18 8.70 35.10
C TRP A 173 -21.71 8.74 33.68
N LEU A 174 -23.01 8.52 33.54
CA LEU A 174 -23.75 8.76 32.31
C LEU A 174 -25.03 9.53 32.61
N HIS A 175 -25.16 10.71 32.01
CA HIS A 175 -26.42 11.44 31.95
C HIS A 175 -27.24 10.99 30.74
N PHE A 176 -28.55 10.84 30.93
CA PHE A 176 -29.50 10.63 29.84
C PHE A 176 -30.89 11.13 30.25
N SER A 177 -31.66 11.60 29.28
CA SER A 177 -33.05 11.99 29.47
C SER A 177 -33.98 10.95 28.84
N LEU A 178 -35.03 10.55 29.56
CA LEU A 178 -35.98 9.53 29.12
C LEU A 178 -37.38 9.86 29.63
N ASP A 179 -38.37 9.87 28.73
CA ASP A 179 -39.76 10.21 29.03
C ASP A 179 -39.92 11.58 29.74
N GLY A 180 -39.10 12.57 29.34
CA GLY A 180 -39.11 13.91 29.94
C GLY A 180 -38.56 13.98 31.38
N ARG A 181 -37.79 12.99 31.79
CA ARG A 181 -37.10 12.92 33.08
C ARG A 181 -35.60 12.78 32.86
N ASP A 182 -34.81 13.32 33.78
CA ASP A 182 -33.35 13.27 33.72
C ASP A 182 -32.79 12.27 34.72
N PHE A 183 -31.84 11.46 34.25
CA PHE A 183 -31.21 10.40 35.02
C PHE A 183 -29.69 10.52 35.01
N LEU A 184 -29.08 10.02 36.08
CA LEU A 184 -27.66 9.73 36.16
C LEU A 184 -27.45 8.25 36.49
N ALA A 185 -26.85 7.50 35.59
CA ALA A 185 -26.31 6.19 35.90
C ALA A 185 -24.90 6.35 36.52
N TYR A 186 -24.66 5.64 37.62
CA TYR A 186 -23.43 5.71 38.38
C TYR A 186 -22.80 4.33 38.55
N ALA A 187 -21.54 4.20 38.12
CA ALA A 187 -20.78 2.96 38.18
C ALA A 187 -19.80 2.99 39.34
N ASP A 188 -19.88 1.99 40.21
CA ASP A 188 -18.89 1.73 41.25
C ASP A 188 -18.34 0.31 41.10
N HIS A 189 -17.05 0.13 41.38
CA HIS A 189 -16.41 -1.17 41.26
C HIS A 189 -16.71 -2.10 42.45
N ILE A 190 -16.77 -1.54 43.65
CA ILE A 190 -16.91 -2.32 44.90
C ILE A 190 -18.37 -2.35 45.35
N GLN A 191 -19.08 -1.25 45.19
CA GLN A 191 -20.50 -1.15 45.52
C GLN A 191 -21.39 -1.46 44.31
N PRO A 192 -22.67 -1.81 44.53
CA PRO A 192 -23.62 -1.95 43.43
C PRO A 192 -23.75 -0.63 42.69
N SER A 193 -23.79 -0.71 41.36
CA SER A 193 -24.04 0.45 40.51
C SER A 193 -25.54 0.80 40.49
N TYR A 194 -25.91 2.05 40.26
CA TYR A 194 -27.31 2.49 40.39
C TYR A 194 -27.66 3.67 39.50
N ILE A 195 -28.97 3.94 39.40
CA ILE A 195 -29.56 5.06 38.67
C ILE A 195 -30.18 6.03 39.67
N LEU A 196 -29.87 7.31 39.46
CA LEU A 196 -30.47 8.45 40.16
C LEU A 196 -31.41 9.19 39.20
N GLU A 197 -32.52 9.72 39.71
CA GLU A 197 -33.46 10.58 38.99
C GLU A 197 -33.40 12.00 39.54
N TRP A 198 -33.45 13.00 38.66
CA TRP A 198 -33.56 14.40 39.04
C TRP A 198 -34.97 14.71 39.56
N ASN A 199 -35.09 15.11 40.83
CA ASN A 199 -36.39 15.45 41.42
C ASN A 199 -36.71 16.95 41.42
N LYS A 200 -35.98 17.76 40.62
CA LYS A 200 -36.00 19.23 40.57
C LYS A 200 -35.23 19.95 41.69
N GLU A 201 -34.82 19.25 42.72
CA GLU A 201 -33.99 19.79 43.80
C GLU A 201 -32.62 19.11 43.84
N LYS A 202 -32.58 17.79 43.67
CA LYS A 202 -31.39 16.94 43.76
C LYS A 202 -31.59 15.63 43.00
N PHE A 203 -30.51 14.87 42.83
CA PHE A 203 -30.57 13.51 42.32
C PHE A 203 -30.95 12.54 43.44
N VAL A 204 -31.97 11.71 43.21
CA VAL A 204 -32.46 10.71 44.17
C VAL A 204 -32.35 9.31 43.60
N HIS A 205 -31.93 8.34 44.42
CA HIS A 205 -31.82 6.95 44.00
C HIS A 205 -33.18 6.38 43.59
N VAL A 206 -33.25 5.76 42.41
CA VAL A 206 -34.47 5.13 41.89
C VAL A 206 -34.31 3.66 41.53
N GLN A 207 -33.08 3.21 41.24
CA GLN A 207 -32.84 1.82 40.87
C GLN A 207 -31.41 1.39 41.19
N THR A 208 -31.26 0.20 41.77
CA THR A 208 -29.97 -0.51 41.86
C THR A 208 -29.86 -1.50 40.69
N LEU A 209 -28.68 -1.58 40.06
CA LEU A 209 -28.39 -2.50 38.96
C LEU A 209 -27.71 -3.78 39.47
N ASP A 210 -27.76 -4.85 38.67
CA ASP A 210 -27.33 -6.17 39.11
C ASP A 210 -25.79 -6.33 39.08
N GLY A 211 -25.25 -6.81 40.19
CA GLY A 211 -23.84 -7.17 40.34
C GLY A 211 -22.91 -6.01 40.75
N MET A 212 -21.61 -6.31 40.75
CA MET A 212 -20.53 -5.40 41.13
C MET A 212 -19.61 -5.13 39.93
N TYR A 213 -18.46 -4.49 40.18
CA TYR A 213 -17.39 -4.29 39.19
C TYR A 213 -17.76 -3.37 38.02
N GLY A 214 -18.63 -2.40 38.27
CA GLY A 214 -19.06 -1.43 37.27
C GLY A 214 -17.90 -0.65 36.68
N ARG A 215 -17.97 -0.39 35.37
CA ARG A 215 -16.95 0.35 34.63
C ARG A 215 -17.51 1.49 33.82
N ALA A 216 -18.56 1.24 33.05
CA ALA A 216 -19.10 2.21 32.13
C ALA A 216 -20.55 1.94 31.76
N PHE A 217 -21.22 2.96 31.27
CA PHE A 217 -22.56 2.86 30.70
C PHE A 217 -22.63 3.45 29.30
N CYS A 218 -23.56 2.93 28.52
CA CYS A 218 -23.99 3.57 27.28
C CYS A 218 -25.51 3.47 27.14
N PHE A 219 -26.17 4.62 27.05
CA PHE A 219 -27.59 4.71 26.78
C PHE A 219 -27.80 4.90 25.28
N PHE A 220 -28.78 4.19 24.71
CA PHE A 220 -29.12 4.33 23.30
C PHE A 220 -30.58 3.97 23.06
N GLU A 221 -31.15 4.58 22.03
CA GLU A 221 -32.52 4.32 21.61
C GLU A 221 -32.53 3.77 20.19
N ASN A 222 -33.21 2.63 19.99
CA ASN A 222 -33.35 2.02 18.67
C ASN A 222 -34.79 1.55 18.46
N GLU A 223 -35.37 1.92 17.32
CA GLU A 223 -36.76 1.59 16.96
C GLU A 223 -37.80 1.89 18.07
N GLY A 224 -37.65 3.04 18.74
CA GLY A 224 -38.57 3.48 19.81
C GLY A 224 -38.44 2.70 21.11
N ARG A 225 -37.29 2.07 21.36
CA ARG A 225 -36.97 1.34 22.59
C ARG A 225 -35.67 1.88 23.17
N SER A 226 -35.66 2.06 24.48
CA SER A 226 -34.54 2.63 25.20
C SER A 226 -33.77 1.53 25.95
N PHE A 227 -32.45 1.51 25.77
CA PHE A 227 -31.56 0.52 26.32
C PHE A 227 -30.43 1.18 27.12
N LEU A 228 -29.91 0.45 28.10
CA LEU A 228 -28.75 0.84 28.89
C LEU A 228 -27.76 -0.33 28.91
N ALA A 229 -26.65 -0.20 28.19
CA ALA A 229 -25.52 -1.11 28.30
C ALA A 229 -24.70 -0.77 29.55
N PHE A 230 -24.27 -1.79 30.29
CA PHE A 230 -23.53 -1.67 31.55
C PHE A 230 -22.31 -2.60 31.53
N ALA A 231 -21.12 -1.99 31.48
CA ALA A 231 -19.85 -2.70 31.41
C ALA A 231 -19.41 -3.13 32.81
N ARG A 232 -19.05 -4.40 32.94
CA ARG A 232 -18.51 -4.96 34.18
C ARG A 232 -17.18 -5.65 33.89
N VAL A 233 -16.14 -5.34 34.67
CA VAL A 233 -14.79 -5.82 34.34
C VAL A 233 -14.52 -7.26 34.79
N SER A 234 -15.11 -7.70 35.90
CA SER A 234 -14.82 -9.01 36.51
C SER A 234 -16.03 -9.96 36.46
N SER A 235 -16.99 -9.68 35.59
CA SER A 235 -18.17 -10.50 35.31
C SER A 235 -18.70 -10.17 33.92
N ASP A 236 -19.69 -10.92 33.44
CA ASP A 236 -20.39 -10.60 32.18
C ASP A 236 -20.88 -9.14 32.16
N SER A 237 -20.92 -8.48 31.02
CA SER A 237 -21.58 -7.17 30.90
C SER A 237 -23.08 -7.35 30.67
N LEU A 238 -23.90 -6.34 30.98
CA LEU A 238 -25.36 -6.44 30.91
C LEU A 238 -25.96 -5.37 30.01
N VAL A 239 -27.05 -5.71 29.34
CA VAL A 239 -27.89 -4.76 28.61
C VAL A 239 -29.25 -4.78 29.27
N TYR A 240 -29.73 -3.60 29.65
CA TYR A 240 -31.05 -3.40 30.20
C TYR A 240 -31.98 -2.75 29.17
N LYS A 241 -33.27 -3.00 29.29
CA LYS A 241 -34.32 -2.39 28.48
C LYS A 241 -35.33 -1.68 29.38
N TRP A 242 -35.71 -0.46 29.01
CA TRP A 242 -36.73 0.30 29.71
C TRP A 242 -38.12 -0.33 29.53
N ASP A 243 -38.85 -0.52 30.64
CA ASP A 243 -40.22 -1.06 30.64
C ASP A 243 -41.32 0.00 30.84
N GLY A 244 -40.95 1.29 30.86
CA GLY A 244 -41.82 2.40 31.21
C GLY A 244 -41.72 2.85 32.66
N LYS A 245 -41.05 2.06 33.53
CA LYS A 245 -40.87 2.36 34.96
C LYS A 245 -39.44 2.15 35.45
N ALA A 246 -38.75 1.11 35.00
CA ALA A 246 -37.40 0.76 35.39
C ALA A 246 -36.66 0.05 34.25
N PHE A 247 -35.34 -0.03 34.35
CA PHE A 247 -34.51 -0.81 33.44
C PHE A 247 -34.53 -2.29 33.83
N GLN A 248 -35.06 -3.16 32.97
CA GLN A 248 -35.09 -4.60 33.19
C GLN A 248 -33.95 -5.28 32.44
N HIS A 249 -33.29 -6.25 33.06
CA HIS A 249 -32.26 -7.03 32.38
C HIS A 249 -32.84 -7.65 31.10
N PHE A 250 -32.19 -7.39 29.98
CA PHE A 250 -32.65 -7.77 28.64
C PHE A 250 -31.69 -8.75 27.96
N GLN A 251 -30.38 -8.53 28.06
CA GLN A 251 -29.37 -9.40 27.46
C GLN A 251 -28.07 -9.40 28.28
N THR A 252 -27.39 -10.54 28.29
CA THR A 252 -26.04 -10.70 28.88
C THR A 252 -25.00 -10.74 27.77
N LEU A 253 -23.90 -10.00 27.95
CA LEU A 253 -22.71 -10.01 27.10
C LEU A 253 -21.62 -10.82 27.82
N PRO A 254 -21.39 -12.09 27.43
CA PRO A 254 -20.59 -13.01 28.21
C PRO A 254 -19.10 -12.66 28.22
N GLY A 255 -18.45 -12.98 29.34
CA GLY A 255 -17.01 -12.84 29.54
C GLY A 255 -16.64 -11.61 30.37
N THR A 256 -15.45 -11.68 30.97
CA THR A 256 -14.83 -10.60 31.73
C THR A 256 -14.14 -9.60 30.81
N GLY A 257 -13.55 -8.56 31.41
CA GLY A 257 -12.81 -7.51 30.72
C GLY A 257 -13.67 -6.33 30.30
N GLY A 258 -14.98 -6.31 30.54
CA GLY A 258 -15.84 -5.22 30.07
C GLY A 258 -15.40 -3.86 30.57
N ARG A 259 -15.06 -2.95 29.64
CA ARG A 259 -14.44 -1.67 29.98
C ARG A 259 -15.25 -0.46 29.57
N GLU A 260 -15.59 -0.32 28.30
CA GLU A 260 -16.18 0.92 27.79
C GLU A 260 -17.00 0.66 26.52
N PHE A 261 -17.93 1.58 26.22
CA PHE A 261 -18.85 1.48 25.10
C PHE A 261 -18.94 2.77 24.31
N THR A 262 -19.23 2.66 23.02
CA THR A 262 -19.71 3.81 22.22
C THR A 262 -20.68 3.36 21.14
N VAL A 263 -21.60 4.25 20.77
CA VAL A 263 -22.59 4.00 19.70
C VAL A 263 -22.04 4.53 18.39
N ILE A 264 -22.24 3.75 17.32
CA ILE A 264 -21.89 4.13 15.95
C ILE A 264 -23.17 4.09 15.13
N GLU A 265 -23.46 5.19 14.43
CA GLU A 265 -24.56 5.26 13.47
C GLU A 265 -24.03 5.25 12.04
N GLU A 266 -24.49 4.32 11.21
CA GLU A 266 -24.04 4.19 9.84
C GLU A 266 -25.17 3.69 8.93
N GLY A 267 -25.46 4.44 7.86
CA GLY A 267 -26.43 4.03 6.84
C GLY A 267 -27.83 3.74 7.40
N GLY A 268 -28.24 4.42 8.47
CA GLY A 268 -29.51 4.18 9.18
C GLY A 268 -29.52 2.94 10.07
N SER A 269 -28.38 2.27 10.24
CA SER A 269 -28.17 1.20 11.21
C SER A 269 -27.41 1.73 12.43
N MET A 270 -27.65 1.11 13.57
CA MET A 270 -26.96 1.42 14.83
C MET A 270 -26.09 0.24 15.25
N TYR A 271 -24.90 0.56 15.74
CA TYR A 271 -23.93 -0.39 16.28
C TYR A 271 -23.46 0.06 17.65
N LEU A 272 -23.06 -0.89 18.48
CA LEU A 272 -22.45 -0.66 19.79
C LEU A 272 -21.05 -1.27 19.79
N ALA A 273 -20.03 -0.43 19.79
CA ALA A 273 -18.66 -0.87 20.02
C ALA A 273 -18.44 -1.09 21.52
N TYR A 274 -17.79 -2.22 21.85
CA TYR A 274 -17.53 -2.67 23.21
C TYR A 274 -16.07 -3.09 23.32
N VAL A 275 -15.30 -2.35 24.11
CA VAL A 275 -13.89 -2.67 24.33
C VAL A 275 -13.66 -3.46 25.61
N LYS A 276 -12.68 -4.37 25.53
CA LYS A 276 -12.28 -5.23 26.64
C LYS A 276 -10.89 -4.85 27.17
N LEU A 277 -10.83 -4.63 28.48
CA LEU A 277 -9.63 -4.54 29.29
C LEU A 277 -9.08 -5.94 29.60
N ILE A 278 -7.82 -5.95 30.03
CA ILE A 278 -7.04 -7.09 30.50
C ILE A 278 -7.85 -8.04 31.41
N THR A 279 -7.70 -9.34 31.13
CA THR A 279 -8.25 -10.46 31.91
C THR A 279 -7.13 -11.28 32.55
N GLY A 280 -7.45 -12.43 33.16
CA GLY A 280 -6.48 -13.25 33.87
C GLY A 280 -6.11 -12.73 35.26
N ASP A 281 -5.09 -13.33 35.86
CA ASP A 281 -4.58 -12.97 37.18
C ASP A 281 -3.42 -11.99 37.08
N LYS A 282 -3.12 -11.24 38.15
CA LYS A 282 -2.00 -10.27 38.16
C LYS A 282 -0.64 -10.88 37.78
N ALA A 283 -0.44 -12.17 38.06
CA ALA A 283 0.80 -12.88 37.74
C ALA A 283 0.84 -13.41 36.30
N ASP A 284 -0.31 -13.52 35.65
CA ASP A 284 -0.47 -14.05 34.29
C ASP A 284 -1.62 -13.31 33.59
N PRO A 285 -1.40 -12.02 33.24
CA PRO A 285 -2.43 -11.20 32.64
C PRO A 285 -2.64 -11.57 31.17
N GLU A 286 -3.89 -11.72 30.76
CA GLU A 286 -4.29 -11.86 29.36
C GLU A 286 -4.59 -10.48 28.77
N THR A 287 -3.72 -10.02 27.88
CA THR A 287 -3.74 -8.63 27.40
C THR A 287 -4.24 -8.53 25.97
N ALA A 288 -3.93 -9.50 25.13
CA ALA A 288 -4.43 -9.61 23.75
C ALA A 288 -5.84 -10.20 23.74
N LEU A 289 -6.85 -9.34 23.56
CA LEU A 289 -8.27 -9.71 23.61
C LEU A 289 -8.99 -9.32 22.32
N GLN A 290 -10.16 -9.92 22.11
CA GLN A 290 -11.09 -9.52 21.05
C GLN A 290 -12.16 -8.60 21.63
N SER A 291 -12.13 -7.34 21.20
CA SER A 291 -13.21 -6.38 21.39
C SER A 291 -14.27 -6.56 20.30
N VAL A 292 -15.48 -6.09 20.53
CA VAL A 292 -16.65 -6.49 19.74
C VAL A 292 -17.41 -5.26 19.26
N ILE A 293 -17.83 -5.27 18.00
CA ILE A 293 -18.87 -4.37 17.50
C ILE A 293 -20.15 -5.19 17.36
N TYR A 294 -21.17 -4.80 18.11
CA TYR A 294 -22.51 -5.36 17.98
C TYR A 294 -23.34 -4.52 17.03
N ARG A 295 -24.14 -5.16 16.19
CA ARG A 295 -25.27 -4.51 15.53
C ARG A 295 -26.46 -4.47 16.50
N VAL A 296 -27.09 -3.32 16.63
CA VAL A 296 -28.29 -3.15 17.46
C VAL A 296 -29.52 -3.55 16.64
N GLY A 297 -30.05 -4.74 16.92
CA GLY A 297 -31.25 -5.28 16.29
C GLY A 297 -32.51 -5.13 17.14
N LYS A 298 -33.64 -5.56 16.57
CA LYS A 298 -34.92 -5.61 17.28
C LYS A 298 -34.93 -6.66 18.40
N ASP A 299 -34.19 -7.74 18.24
CA ASP A 299 -34.15 -8.85 19.21
C ASP A 299 -32.95 -8.74 20.16
N GLY A 300 -32.13 -7.70 20.00
CA GLY A 300 -31.00 -7.36 20.87
C GLY A 300 -29.72 -7.08 20.11
N LEU A 301 -28.59 -7.21 20.81
CA LEU A 301 -27.26 -7.03 20.26
C LEU A 301 -26.78 -8.30 19.58
N GLU A 302 -26.41 -8.20 18.30
CA GLU A 302 -25.85 -9.29 17.49
C GLU A 302 -24.40 -8.96 17.14
N VAL A 303 -23.47 -9.91 17.27
CA VAL A 303 -22.07 -9.66 16.89
C VAL A 303 -21.99 -9.33 15.40
N ALA A 304 -21.50 -8.14 15.07
CA ALA A 304 -21.26 -7.72 13.69
C ALA A 304 -19.83 -8.03 13.26
N THR A 305 -18.85 -7.73 14.12
CA THR A 305 -17.45 -8.09 13.93
C THR A 305 -16.70 -8.09 15.26
N GLU A 306 -15.54 -8.74 15.30
CA GLU A 306 -14.58 -8.70 16.39
C GLU A 306 -13.28 -8.05 15.90
N PHE A 307 -12.57 -7.38 16.79
CA PHE A 307 -11.30 -6.75 16.47
C PHE A 307 -10.29 -6.86 17.62
N PRO A 308 -8.99 -7.03 17.31
CA PRO A 308 -7.97 -7.19 18.32
C PRO A 308 -7.78 -5.89 19.11
N THR A 309 -7.60 -6.03 20.42
CA THR A 309 -7.20 -4.95 21.33
C THR A 309 -6.21 -5.46 22.36
N PHE A 310 -5.26 -4.61 22.77
CA PHE A 310 -4.27 -4.93 23.81
C PHE A 310 -4.58 -4.20 25.13
N GLY A 311 -5.47 -4.80 25.92
CA GLY A 311 -5.96 -4.21 27.15
C GLY A 311 -6.65 -2.87 26.90
N GLY A 312 -7.71 -2.89 26.09
CA GLY A 312 -8.47 -1.70 25.70
C GLY A 312 -9.00 -0.94 26.92
N THR A 313 -8.75 0.36 26.97
CA THR A 313 -9.06 1.22 28.12
C THR A 313 -10.27 2.12 27.90
N ASP A 314 -10.53 2.53 26.67
CA ASP A 314 -11.64 3.40 26.26
C ASP A 314 -11.92 3.26 24.75
N VAL A 315 -13.10 3.69 24.31
CA VAL A 315 -13.52 3.77 22.93
C VAL A 315 -14.40 4.99 22.68
N SER A 316 -14.08 5.76 21.65
CA SER A 316 -14.88 6.89 21.18
C SER A 316 -15.01 6.91 19.67
N THR A 317 -15.95 7.69 19.16
CA THR A 317 -16.25 7.76 17.72
C THR A 317 -16.42 9.19 17.24
N PHE A 318 -16.14 9.42 15.97
CA PHE A 318 -16.49 10.65 15.25
C PHE A 318 -16.63 10.38 13.76
N SER A 319 -17.25 11.31 13.03
CA SER A 319 -17.52 11.16 11.60
C SER A 319 -16.97 12.34 10.79
N ILE A 320 -16.31 12.05 9.67
CA ILE A 320 -15.87 13.06 8.69
C ILE A 320 -16.33 12.61 7.30
N LYS A 321 -17.11 13.45 6.61
CA LYS A 321 -17.58 13.20 5.22
C LYS A 321 -18.16 11.79 5.05
N ASP A 322 -19.13 11.45 5.90
CA ASP A 322 -19.83 10.15 5.92
C ASP A 322 -18.93 8.93 6.23
N THR A 323 -17.68 9.15 6.63
CA THR A 323 -16.79 8.10 7.15
C THR A 323 -16.78 8.14 8.66
N ASN A 324 -17.07 7.01 9.31
CA ASN A 324 -16.99 6.84 10.75
C ASN A 324 -15.58 6.39 11.17
N TYR A 325 -15.06 7.00 12.22
CA TYR A 325 -13.76 6.69 12.80
C TYR A 325 -13.95 6.21 14.23
N LEU A 326 -13.34 5.09 14.56
CA LEU A 326 -13.27 4.56 15.91
C LEU A 326 -11.91 4.88 16.50
N VAL A 327 -11.87 5.52 17.66
CA VAL A 327 -10.65 5.73 18.44
C VAL A 327 -10.67 4.75 19.60
N VAL A 328 -9.66 3.88 19.66
CA VAL A 328 -9.49 2.89 20.72
C VAL A 328 -8.19 3.19 21.45
N THR A 329 -8.24 3.27 22.77
CA THR A 329 -7.03 3.39 23.59
C THR A 329 -6.64 2.08 24.23
N GLU A 330 -5.35 1.85 24.35
CA GLU A 330 -4.79 0.58 24.81
C GLU A 330 -3.78 0.81 25.95
N SER A 331 -3.71 -0.15 26.87
CA SER A 331 -2.83 -0.06 28.04
C SER A 331 -1.48 -0.74 27.86
N LEU A 332 -1.28 -1.53 26.80
CA LEU A 332 -0.07 -2.29 26.53
C LEU A 332 0.23 -2.36 25.02
N ASN A 333 1.49 -2.58 24.66
CA ASN A 333 1.90 -2.78 23.27
C ASN A 333 2.13 -4.27 22.95
N GLU A 334 2.06 -4.59 21.66
CA GLU A 334 2.52 -5.87 21.13
C GLU A 334 4.05 -5.98 21.33
N GLU A 335 4.55 -7.19 21.63
CA GLU A 335 5.92 -7.55 22.02
C GLU A 335 7.06 -6.95 21.15
N LEU A 336 8.33 -7.22 21.48
CA LEU A 336 9.54 -6.81 20.74
C LEU A 336 9.43 -6.94 19.19
N PHE A 337 8.67 -7.92 18.70
CA PHE A 337 8.33 -8.06 17.28
C PHE A 337 7.55 -6.85 16.74
N GLY A 338 6.52 -6.40 17.44
CA GLY A 338 5.73 -5.20 17.16
C GLY A 338 6.56 -3.92 17.07
N ALA A 339 7.56 -3.78 17.94
CA ALA A 339 8.41 -2.59 17.99
C ALA A 339 9.17 -2.34 16.67
N TYR A 340 9.70 -3.38 16.02
CA TYR A 340 10.42 -3.23 14.75
C TYR A 340 9.61 -3.65 13.53
N THR A 341 8.78 -4.67 13.66
CA THR A 341 8.14 -5.35 12.53
C THR A 341 6.80 -6.04 12.88
N GLY A 342 5.82 -5.34 13.46
CA GLY A 342 4.46 -5.90 13.66
C GLY A 342 3.32 -5.19 12.93
N GLY A 343 3.56 -4.01 12.36
CA GLY A 343 2.48 -3.26 11.71
C GLY A 343 2.86 -1.83 11.33
N PRO A 344 1.88 -1.02 10.91
CA PRO A 344 2.08 0.38 10.51
C PRO A 344 2.77 1.26 11.58
N SER A 345 2.60 0.93 12.87
CA SER A 345 3.24 1.63 13.98
C SER A 345 4.71 1.26 14.20
N SER A 346 5.20 0.17 13.60
CA SER A 346 6.54 -0.34 13.86
C SER A 346 7.66 0.58 13.32
N ILE A 347 8.82 0.58 13.97
CA ILE A 347 10.00 1.36 13.54
C ILE A 347 10.36 1.04 12.09
N GLY A 348 10.33 -0.24 11.70
CA GLY A 348 10.62 -0.67 10.34
C GLY A 348 9.60 -0.13 9.33
N TYR A 349 8.32 -0.02 9.68
CA TYR A 349 7.31 0.59 8.82
C TYR A 349 7.51 2.09 8.68
N GLN A 350 7.60 2.82 9.80
CA GLN A 350 7.76 4.27 9.82
C GLN A 350 9.03 4.71 9.08
N PHE A 351 10.14 3.98 9.24
CA PHE A 351 11.38 4.25 8.51
C PHE A 351 11.20 4.15 6.99
N ARG A 352 10.39 3.20 6.49
CA ARG A 352 10.13 3.05 5.05
C ARG A 352 9.29 4.19 4.49
N GLU A 353 8.27 4.63 5.22
CA GLU A 353 7.43 5.76 4.81
C GLU A 353 8.26 7.05 4.74
N ILE A 354 9.01 7.35 5.80
CA ILE A 354 9.92 8.51 5.85
C ILE A 354 10.97 8.44 4.72
N SER A 355 11.56 7.26 4.49
CA SER A 355 12.55 7.07 3.41
C SER A 355 11.97 7.31 2.01
N THR A 356 10.68 7.00 1.84
CA THR A 356 9.95 7.25 0.58
C THR A 356 9.65 8.74 0.43
N GLU A 357 9.18 9.39 1.49
CA GLU A 357 8.83 10.81 1.49
C GLU A 357 10.03 11.72 1.23
N VAL A 358 11.21 11.39 1.76
CA VAL A 358 12.48 12.09 1.46
C VAL A 358 12.82 12.07 -0.05
N GLN A 359 12.26 11.14 -0.82
CA GLN A 359 12.48 11.02 -2.27
C GLN A 359 11.24 11.42 -3.09
N SER A 360 10.23 12.02 -2.45
CA SER A 360 8.97 12.41 -3.09
C SER A 360 9.12 13.42 -4.24
N SER A 361 10.16 14.26 -4.18
CA SER A 361 10.52 15.21 -5.24
C SER A 361 11.27 14.58 -6.41
N ASN A 362 11.91 13.43 -6.23
CA ASN A 362 12.69 12.82 -7.31
C ASN A 362 11.78 12.33 -8.45
N PRO A 363 12.25 12.37 -9.72
CA PRO A 363 11.54 11.78 -10.84
C PRO A 363 11.37 10.27 -10.65
N LEU A 364 10.20 9.75 -11.03
CA LEU A 364 9.90 8.30 -11.07
C LEU A 364 9.58 7.91 -12.51
N ILE A 365 10.32 6.96 -13.05
CA ILE A 365 10.00 6.29 -14.31
C ILE A 365 9.45 4.91 -14.00
N VAL A 366 8.29 4.59 -14.56
CA VAL A 366 7.66 3.27 -14.44
C VAL A 366 7.50 2.69 -15.83
N ALA A 367 8.10 1.53 -16.07
CA ALA A 367 8.02 0.84 -17.34
C ALA A 367 7.31 -0.51 -17.17
N THR A 368 6.36 -0.79 -18.06
CA THR A 368 5.64 -2.07 -18.17
C THR A 368 6.01 -2.74 -19.51
N ALA A 369 5.34 -3.84 -19.85
CA ALA A 369 5.51 -4.46 -21.15
C ALA A 369 4.98 -3.60 -22.30
N GLU A 370 4.10 -2.64 -22.01
CA GLU A 370 3.33 -1.89 -23.00
C GLU A 370 3.41 -0.37 -22.82
N ASP A 371 3.99 0.12 -21.72
CA ASP A 371 3.99 1.55 -21.40
C ASP A 371 5.26 1.99 -20.68
N ILE A 372 5.65 3.25 -20.92
CA ILE A 372 6.61 3.98 -20.10
C ILE A 372 5.91 5.24 -19.58
N ILE A 373 5.92 5.41 -18.26
CA ILE A 373 5.32 6.55 -17.57
C ILE A 373 6.42 7.31 -16.82
N LEU A 374 6.52 8.60 -17.07
CA LEU A 374 7.36 9.51 -16.28
C LEU A 374 6.48 10.31 -15.31
N TYR A 375 6.82 10.27 -14.03
CA TYR A 375 6.34 11.21 -13.03
C TYR A 375 7.49 12.17 -12.66
N PRO A 376 7.52 13.42 -13.17
CA PRO A 376 8.69 14.28 -13.11
C PRO A 376 9.11 14.73 -11.70
N GLY A 377 8.20 14.66 -10.71
CA GLY A 377 8.45 15.22 -9.37
C GLY A 377 7.77 16.59 -9.18
N ASP A 378 7.82 17.13 -7.95
CA ASP A 378 7.43 18.51 -7.59
C ASP A 378 6.10 19.05 -8.15
N GLY A 379 5.12 18.15 -8.35
CA GLY A 379 3.78 18.49 -8.82
C GLY A 379 3.60 18.50 -10.34
N GLY A 380 4.67 18.32 -11.14
CA GLY A 380 4.61 18.26 -12.60
C GLY A 380 3.67 17.16 -13.12
N ASP A 381 3.10 17.39 -14.30
CA ASP A 381 2.21 16.43 -14.96
C ASP A 381 2.97 15.19 -15.42
N PRO A 382 2.41 13.98 -15.21
CA PRO A 382 3.02 12.78 -15.74
C PRO A 382 2.98 12.77 -17.27
N ALA A 383 4.01 12.17 -17.85
CA ALA A 383 4.11 11.93 -19.28
C ALA A 383 4.03 10.42 -19.56
N HIS A 384 3.48 10.07 -20.71
CA HIS A 384 3.25 8.68 -21.12
C HIS A 384 3.78 8.44 -22.53
N LEU A 385 4.39 7.28 -22.72
CA LEU A 385 4.81 6.76 -24.01
C LEU A 385 4.33 5.31 -24.13
N PRO A 386 3.52 4.97 -25.16
CA PRO A 386 3.25 3.56 -25.47
C PRO A 386 4.52 2.85 -25.91
N TYR A 387 4.65 1.60 -25.49
CA TYR A 387 5.78 0.72 -25.78
C TYR A 387 5.29 -0.59 -26.40
N ARG A 388 6.13 -1.22 -27.25
CA ARG A 388 5.80 -2.45 -27.99
C ARG A 388 4.46 -2.37 -28.75
N PHE A 389 3.42 -3.06 -28.31
CA PHE A 389 2.15 -3.19 -29.05
C PHE A 389 1.47 -1.84 -29.33
N GLY A 390 1.71 -0.83 -28.49
CA GLY A 390 1.22 0.53 -28.71
C GLY A 390 2.11 1.39 -29.61
N THR A 391 3.27 0.91 -30.04
CA THR A 391 4.25 1.66 -30.84
C THR A 391 4.05 1.38 -32.34
N ALA A 392 4.00 2.44 -33.16
CA ALA A 392 3.96 2.32 -34.61
C ALA A 392 5.14 1.50 -35.14
N SER A 393 4.91 0.63 -36.12
CA SER A 393 5.85 -0.35 -36.70
C SER A 393 6.24 -1.56 -35.87
N PHE A 394 5.89 -1.62 -34.57
CA PHE A 394 6.29 -2.75 -33.74
C PHE A 394 5.70 -4.06 -34.25
N ILE A 395 4.39 -4.07 -34.55
CA ILE A 395 3.70 -5.27 -35.05
C ILE A 395 4.27 -5.66 -36.42
N GLU A 396 4.47 -4.70 -37.31
CA GLU A 396 4.99 -4.91 -38.65
C GLU A 396 6.40 -5.51 -38.64
N MET A 397 7.33 -4.93 -37.88
CA MET A 397 8.71 -5.45 -37.77
C MET A 397 8.77 -6.79 -37.04
N THR A 398 8.00 -6.94 -35.97
CA THR A 398 7.92 -8.20 -35.20
C THR A 398 7.35 -9.33 -36.06
N SER A 399 6.34 -9.06 -36.89
CA SER A 399 5.76 -10.06 -37.80
C SER A 399 6.81 -10.63 -38.75
N ILE A 400 7.74 -9.80 -39.24
CA ILE A 400 8.79 -10.22 -40.16
C ILE A 400 9.91 -10.97 -39.43
N SER A 401 10.34 -10.50 -38.26
CA SER A 401 11.36 -11.18 -37.47
C SER A 401 10.91 -12.57 -36.98
N HIS A 402 9.61 -12.78 -36.80
CA HIS A 402 9.05 -14.05 -36.33
C HIS A 402 8.91 -15.11 -37.44
N LEU A 403 9.16 -14.78 -38.71
CA LEU A 403 9.14 -15.77 -39.81
C LEU A 403 10.20 -16.86 -39.62
N GLY A 404 11.37 -16.54 -39.04
CA GLY A 404 12.42 -17.51 -38.71
C GLY A 404 11.93 -18.57 -37.70
N PRO A 405 11.59 -18.16 -36.46
CA PRO A 405 11.06 -19.05 -35.44
C PRO A 405 9.77 -19.78 -35.85
N ALA A 406 8.88 -19.16 -36.62
CA ALA A 406 7.64 -19.78 -37.07
C ALA A 406 7.90 -21.00 -37.98
N VAL A 407 8.82 -20.87 -38.93
CA VAL A 407 9.21 -21.95 -39.83
C VAL A 407 10.00 -23.04 -39.09
N ALA A 408 10.89 -22.67 -38.17
CA ALA A 408 11.59 -23.64 -37.33
C ALA A 408 10.60 -24.44 -36.46
N SER A 409 9.60 -23.77 -35.88
CA SER A 409 8.53 -24.43 -35.12
C SER A 409 7.71 -25.37 -36.00
N LEU A 410 7.44 -24.98 -37.25
CA LEU A 410 6.75 -25.82 -38.21
C LEU A 410 7.52 -27.11 -38.50
N ALA A 411 8.85 -27.05 -38.59
CA ALA A 411 9.68 -28.25 -38.76
C ALA A 411 9.63 -29.19 -37.54
N GLU A 412 9.64 -28.63 -36.33
CA GLU A 412 9.48 -29.43 -35.12
C GLU A 412 8.08 -30.07 -35.03
N ILE A 413 7.01 -29.33 -35.40
CA ILE A 413 5.66 -29.90 -35.47
C ILE A 413 5.62 -31.05 -36.48
N TYR A 414 6.19 -30.87 -37.67
CA TYR A 414 6.27 -31.93 -38.68
C TYR A 414 7.04 -33.15 -38.19
N ALA A 415 8.17 -32.96 -37.49
CA ALA A 415 8.98 -34.05 -36.95
C ALA A 415 8.26 -34.85 -35.85
N ASN A 416 7.35 -34.23 -35.09
CA ASN A 416 6.67 -34.84 -33.94
C ASN A 416 5.22 -35.28 -34.23
N ASP A 417 4.62 -34.84 -35.33
CA ASP A 417 3.23 -35.17 -35.70
C ASP A 417 3.06 -35.32 -37.23
N THR A 418 3.65 -36.39 -37.78
CA THR A 418 3.56 -36.71 -39.21
C THR A 418 2.21 -37.31 -39.61
N GLU A 419 1.46 -37.89 -38.67
CA GLU A 419 0.24 -38.65 -38.95
C GLU A 419 -1.01 -37.76 -39.09
N SER A 420 -1.08 -36.62 -38.40
CA SER A 420 -2.27 -35.76 -38.41
C SER A 420 -2.40 -34.83 -39.61
N GLU A 421 -1.31 -34.64 -40.38
CA GLU A 421 -1.13 -33.57 -41.37
C GLU A 421 -1.39 -32.13 -40.84
N GLY A 422 -1.52 -31.93 -39.52
CA GLY A 422 -1.83 -30.64 -38.91
C GLY A 422 -0.81 -29.54 -39.24
N TRP A 423 0.46 -29.90 -39.43
CA TRP A 423 1.51 -28.98 -39.88
C TRP A 423 1.15 -28.30 -41.22
N ARG A 424 0.45 -28.98 -42.15
CA ARG A 424 0.06 -28.38 -43.43
C ARG A 424 -0.94 -27.25 -43.26
N GLN A 425 -1.83 -27.32 -42.26
CA GLN A 425 -2.76 -26.25 -41.97
C GLN A 425 -2.00 -25.00 -41.50
N TYR A 426 -1.05 -25.17 -40.57
CA TYR A 426 -0.21 -24.08 -40.09
C TYR A 426 0.67 -23.50 -41.21
N ALA A 427 1.27 -24.35 -42.05
CA ALA A 427 2.06 -23.93 -43.21
C ALA A 427 1.24 -23.10 -44.20
N ASN A 428 0.01 -23.54 -44.55
CA ASN A 428 -0.88 -22.79 -45.43
C ASN A 428 -1.35 -21.47 -44.81
N SER A 429 -1.58 -21.44 -43.50
CA SER A 429 -1.93 -20.21 -42.78
C SER A 429 -0.79 -19.19 -42.85
N LEU A 430 0.44 -19.61 -42.54
CA LEU A 430 1.63 -18.76 -42.63
C LEU A 430 1.92 -18.31 -44.06
N LEU A 431 1.69 -19.17 -45.05
CA LEU A 431 1.84 -18.86 -46.48
C LEU A 431 0.87 -17.73 -46.90
N ASN A 432 -0.39 -17.85 -46.52
CA ASN A 432 -1.41 -16.84 -46.83
C ASN A 432 -1.12 -15.51 -46.11
N ALA A 433 -0.71 -15.57 -44.84
CA ALA A 433 -0.32 -14.38 -44.08
C ALA A 433 0.90 -13.69 -44.71
N SER A 434 1.91 -14.45 -45.14
CA SER A 434 3.12 -13.93 -45.80
C SER A 434 2.77 -13.26 -47.13
N ARG A 435 1.87 -13.85 -47.94
CA ARG A 435 1.38 -13.24 -49.18
C ARG A 435 0.60 -11.95 -48.94
N ALA A 436 -0.23 -11.92 -47.89
CA ALA A 436 -0.98 -10.73 -47.51
C ALA A 436 -0.04 -9.60 -47.05
N ALA A 437 0.93 -9.91 -46.19
CA ALA A 437 1.96 -8.95 -45.74
C ALA A 437 2.77 -8.41 -46.93
N ARG A 438 3.23 -9.31 -47.83
CA ARG A 438 3.94 -8.94 -49.06
C ARG A 438 3.17 -7.99 -49.96
N SER A 439 1.85 -8.21 -50.08
CA SER A 439 0.97 -7.40 -50.91
C SER A 439 0.64 -6.05 -50.28
N ALA A 440 0.59 -5.98 -48.95
CA ALA A 440 0.33 -4.75 -48.20
C ALA A 440 1.57 -3.85 -48.06
N ASN A 441 2.77 -4.43 -48.12
CA ASN A 441 4.01 -3.71 -47.96
C ASN A 441 4.28 -2.74 -49.13
N SER A 442 4.49 -1.47 -48.81
CA SER A 442 4.70 -0.42 -49.81
C SER A 442 5.49 0.73 -49.20
N LEU A 443 6.11 1.56 -50.04
CA LEU A 443 6.84 2.73 -49.56
C LEU A 443 5.93 3.69 -48.77
N GLY A 444 4.70 3.90 -49.23
CA GLY A 444 3.72 4.74 -48.54
C GLY A 444 3.26 4.21 -47.18
N LEU A 445 3.36 2.89 -46.93
CA LEU A 445 3.14 2.35 -45.58
C LEU A 445 4.17 2.93 -44.60
N TRP A 446 5.44 2.92 -44.98
CA TRP A 446 6.53 3.36 -44.10
C TRP A 446 6.63 4.89 -44.04
N GLN A 447 6.58 5.57 -45.19
CA GLN A 447 6.76 7.02 -45.28
C GLN A 447 5.51 7.82 -44.90
N ASP A 448 4.31 7.39 -45.33
CA ASP A 448 3.12 8.23 -45.21
C ASP A 448 2.23 7.81 -44.03
N ARG A 449 2.16 6.50 -43.73
CA ARG A 449 1.25 5.94 -42.72
C ARG A 449 1.90 5.77 -41.36
N LEU A 450 3.06 5.11 -41.29
CA LEU A 450 3.74 4.80 -40.04
C LEU A 450 4.65 5.94 -39.56
N GLN A 451 5.33 6.65 -40.47
CA GLN A 451 6.13 7.85 -40.18
C GLN A 451 7.11 7.64 -39.01
N VAL A 452 7.84 6.53 -39.03
CA VAL A 452 8.75 6.17 -37.93
C VAL A 452 10.06 6.95 -38.08
N GLU A 453 10.29 7.90 -37.17
CA GLU A 453 11.49 8.76 -37.17
C GLU A 453 12.79 7.95 -37.21
N ALA A 454 12.86 6.85 -36.46
CA ALA A 454 14.02 5.97 -36.43
C ALA A 454 14.36 5.34 -37.80
N TYR A 455 13.44 5.33 -38.75
CA TYR A 455 13.61 4.71 -40.07
C TYR A 455 13.92 5.72 -41.16
N GLN A 456 14.06 7.01 -40.81
CA GLN A 456 14.27 8.07 -41.78
C GLN A 456 15.46 7.78 -42.69
N GLY A 457 15.21 7.78 -44.00
CA GLY A 457 16.22 7.53 -45.03
C GLY A 457 16.44 6.04 -45.34
N ARG A 458 15.71 5.13 -44.69
CA ARG A 458 15.82 3.67 -44.87
C ARG A 458 14.52 3.03 -45.35
N GLU A 459 13.47 3.80 -45.60
CA GLU A 459 12.13 3.29 -45.87
C GLU A 459 12.10 2.41 -47.12
N ALA A 460 12.82 2.80 -48.18
CA ALA A 460 12.95 1.99 -49.39
C ALA A 460 13.67 0.65 -49.12
N SER A 461 14.77 0.67 -48.36
CA SER A 461 15.50 -0.54 -47.96
C SER A 461 14.65 -1.45 -47.07
N ILE A 462 13.83 -0.88 -46.18
CA ILE A 462 12.87 -1.63 -45.36
C ILE A 462 11.82 -2.30 -46.24
N VAL A 463 11.29 -1.59 -47.26
CA VAL A 463 10.36 -2.19 -48.23
C VAL A 463 10.99 -3.41 -48.90
N ASP A 464 12.22 -3.27 -49.41
CA ASP A 464 12.91 -4.36 -50.11
C ASP A 464 13.21 -5.53 -49.17
N MET A 465 13.67 -5.26 -47.94
CA MET A 465 13.91 -6.29 -46.91
C MET A 465 12.63 -7.06 -46.56
N VAL A 466 11.53 -6.37 -46.31
CA VAL A 466 10.24 -6.99 -45.96
C VAL A 466 9.71 -7.82 -47.13
N ASN A 467 9.80 -7.28 -48.36
CA ASN A 467 9.43 -8.01 -49.56
C ASN A 467 10.24 -9.30 -49.71
N TYR A 468 11.56 -9.19 -49.58
CA TYR A 468 12.49 -10.30 -49.62
C TYR A 468 12.14 -11.38 -48.60
N ALA A 469 11.92 -10.99 -47.34
CA ALA A 469 11.61 -11.92 -46.26
C ALA A 469 10.32 -12.70 -46.52
N CYS A 470 9.26 -12.01 -46.96
CA CYS A 470 8.01 -12.66 -47.32
C CYS A 470 8.17 -13.57 -48.55
N ASP A 471 8.84 -13.11 -49.61
CA ASP A 471 9.01 -13.88 -50.85
C ASP A 471 9.85 -15.16 -50.61
N LEU A 472 10.91 -15.06 -49.80
CA LEU A 472 11.71 -16.21 -49.38
C LEU A 472 10.89 -17.20 -48.55
N THR A 473 10.10 -16.71 -47.59
CA THR A 473 9.24 -17.56 -46.75
C THR A 473 8.16 -18.25 -47.58
N ILE A 474 7.52 -17.53 -48.50
CA ILE A 474 6.52 -18.06 -49.44
C ILE A 474 7.15 -19.21 -50.25
N ARG A 475 8.32 -18.97 -50.84
CA ARG A 475 9.03 -19.98 -51.64
C ARG A 475 9.41 -21.21 -50.83
N LEU A 476 9.87 -21.02 -49.60
CA LEU A 476 10.15 -22.13 -48.69
C LEU A 476 8.89 -22.94 -48.39
N LEU A 477 7.79 -22.27 -48.00
CA LEU A 477 6.52 -22.92 -47.66
C LEU A 477 5.94 -23.68 -48.85
N GLU A 478 5.96 -23.10 -50.05
CA GLU A 478 5.57 -23.80 -51.28
C GLU A 478 6.45 -25.04 -51.55
N THR A 479 7.77 -24.91 -51.35
CA THR A 479 8.72 -26.02 -51.56
C THR A 479 8.47 -27.17 -50.58
N VAL A 480 8.23 -26.88 -49.29
CA VAL A 480 7.98 -27.94 -48.29
C VAL A 480 6.55 -28.48 -48.36
N LEU A 481 5.57 -27.71 -48.84
CA LEU A 481 4.23 -28.22 -49.10
C LEU A 481 4.22 -29.19 -50.30
N GLU A 482 5.05 -28.93 -51.31
CA GLU A 482 5.26 -29.82 -52.46
C GLU A 482 6.09 -31.06 -52.08
N ASP A 483 7.18 -30.87 -51.32
CA ASP A 483 8.07 -31.93 -50.84
C ASP A 483 8.32 -31.81 -49.32
N PRO A 484 7.48 -32.44 -48.49
CA PRO A 484 7.60 -32.40 -47.03
C PRO A 484 8.93 -32.94 -46.49
N THR A 485 9.65 -33.76 -47.25
CA THR A 485 10.94 -34.32 -46.80
C THR A 485 12.03 -33.25 -46.63
N LYS A 486 11.79 -32.04 -47.16
CA LYS A 486 12.64 -30.86 -47.01
C LYS A 486 12.33 -30.04 -45.75
N LEU A 487 11.27 -30.37 -45.00
CA LEU A 487 10.95 -29.68 -43.76
C LEU A 487 11.79 -30.23 -42.60
N THR A 488 13.11 -30.09 -42.70
CA THR A 488 14.08 -30.58 -41.71
C THR A 488 14.94 -29.43 -41.15
N PRO A 489 15.46 -29.56 -39.91
CA PRO A 489 16.37 -28.56 -39.35
C PRO A 489 17.58 -28.27 -40.24
N GLU A 490 18.14 -29.27 -40.91
CA GLU A 490 19.29 -29.13 -41.81
C GLU A 490 18.93 -28.29 -43.04
N PHE A 491 17.82 -28.61 -43.72
CA PHE A 491 17.39 -27.90 -44.92
C PHE A 491 17.07 -26.43 -44.60
N LEU A 492 16.37 -26.18 -43.49
CA LEU A 492 16.07 -24.84 -43.01
C LEU A 492 17.35 -24.06 -42.69
N ARG A 493 18.31 -24.69 -42.02
CA ARG A 493 19.58 -24.04 -41.68
C ARG A 493 20.35 -23.63 -42.92
N GLU A 494 20.47 -24.52 -43.90
CA GLU A 494 21.28 -24.29 -45.11
C GLU A 494 20.63 -23.35 -46.12
N ASN A 495 19.30 -23.44 -46.30
CA ASN A 495 18.61 -22.74 -47.38
C ASN A 495 17.83 -21.50 -46.93
N TYR A 496 17.62 -21.32 -45.61
CA TYR A 496 16.81 -20.25 -45.06
C TYR A 496 17.55 -19.46 -43.97
N LEU A 497 17.92 -20.09 -42.85
CA LEU A 497 18.55 -19.42 -41.70
C LEU A 497 19.95 -18.89 -42.00
N ASN A 498 20.77 -19.63 -42.75
CA ASN A 498 22.15 -19.28 -43.14
C ASN A 498 22.35 -19.31 -44.67
N ALA A 499 21.33 -18.94 -45.45
CA ALA A 499 21.31 -19.10 -46.90
C ALA A 499 22.45 -18.36 -47.65
N THR A 500 23.10 -19.03 -48.60
CA THR A 500 24.18 -18.46 -49.44
C THR A 500 24.03 -18.75 -50.95
N GLY A 501 22.79 -18.96 -51.43
CA GLY A 501 22.47 -19.23 -52.84
C GLY A 501 22.09 -20.67 -53.17
N GLY A 502 21.56 -21.41 -52.18
CA GLY A 502 21.11 -22.81 -52.29
C GLY A 502 19.80 -23.02 -53.06
N GLU A 503 19.04 -24.05 -52.72
CA GLU A 503 17.85 -24.50 -53.45
C GLU A 503 16.73 -23.44 -53.50
N LEU A 504 16.64 -22.60 -52.47
CA LEU A 504 15.68 -21.48 -52.42
C LEU A 504 16.16 -20.24 -53.19
N GLY A 505 17.41 -20.19 -53.65
CA GLY A 505 17.98 -19.06 -54.39
C GLY A 505 18.30 -17.82 -53.53
N ALA A 506 18.17 -17.91 -52.20
CA ALA A 506 18.45 -16.81 -51.27
C ALA A 506 19.95 -16.63 -51.03
N THR A 507 20.47 -15.42 -51.25
CA THR A 507 21.87 -15.05 -50.97
C THR A 507 22.05 -14.24 -49.69
N VAL A 508 20.96 -13.83 -49.04
CA VAL A 508 20.97 -13.15 -47.73
C VAL A 508 20.27 -14.06 -46.72
N PRO A 509 20.88 -14.41 -45.58
CA PRO A 509 20.23 -15.24 -44.58
C PRO A 509 19.00 -14.58 -43.95
N ILE A 510 17.96 -15.36 -43.58
CA ILE A 510 16.85 -14.77 -42.79
C ILE A 510 17.32 -14.34 -41.39
N ASN A 511 18.42 -14.92 -40.87
CA ASN A 511 19.08 -14.42 -39.65
C ASN A 511 19.48 -12.95 -39.76
N THR A 512 19.96 -12.51 -40.94
CA THR A 512 20.29 -11.11 -41.22
C THR A 512 19.04 -10.21 -41.15
N VAL A 513 17.91 -10.67 -41.71
CA VAL A 513 16.63 -9.95 -41.63
C VAL A 513 16.13 -9.87 -40.18
N MET A 514 16.23 -10.97 -39.41
CA MET A 514 15.84 -10.98 -37.99
C MET A 514 16.66 -9.97 -37.20
N THR A 515 17.99 -9.94 -37.38
CA THR A 515 18.85 -8.95 -36.74
C THR A 515 18.44 -7.51 -37.10
N ALA A 516 18.23 -7.22 -38.39
CA ALA A 516 17.85 -5.89 -38.85
C ALA A 516 16.50 -5.43 -38.26
N THR A 517 15.49 -6.29 -38.29
CA THR A 517 14.15 -6.00 -37.75
C THR A 517 14.15 -5.83 -36.23
N PHE A 518 14.90 -6.65 -35.48
CA PHE A 518 15.07 -6.45 -34.05
C PHE A 518 15.82 -5.14 -33.74
N PHE A 519 16.87 -4.81 -34.51
CA PHE A 519 17.65 -3.60 -34.33
C PHE A 519 16.80 -2.35 -34.57
N LEU A 520 16.05 -2.30 -35.68
CA LEU A 520 15.14 -1.21 -36.02
C LEU A 520 14.09 -0.99 -34.93
N SER A 521 13.47 -2.07 -34.45
CA SER A 521 12.46 -2.01 -33.38
C SER A 521 13.05 -1.48 -32.07
N ALA A 522 14.24 -1.97 -31.68
CA ALA A 522 14.94 -1.50 -30.48
C ALA A 522 15.37 -0.03 -30.59
N MET A 523 15.93 0.38 -31.74
CA MET A 523 16.33 1.75 -31.99
C MET A 523 15.13 2.71 -31.96
N ASN A 524 13.99 2.30 -32.52
CA ASN A 524 12.76 3.11 -32.45
C ASN A 524 12.27 3.30 -31.01
N GLY A 525 12.19 2.22 -30.22
CA GLY A 525 11.81 2.31 -28.81
C GLY A 525 12.77 3.18 -28.00
N ALA A 526 14.08 3.05 -28.23
CA ALA A 526 15.10 3.86 -27.58
C ALA A 526 15.01 5.34 -27.95
N LEU A 527 14.82 5.67 -29.24
CA LEU A 527 14.67 7.04 -29.70
C LEU A 527 13.43 7.71 -29.12
N GLN A 528 12.27 7.04 -29.16
CA GLN A 528 11.04 7.59 -28.61
C GLN A 528 11.15 7.82 -27.10
N THR A 529 11.75 6.86 -26.38
CA THR A 529 12.00 6.99 -24.95
C THR A 529 12.91 8.16 -24.65
N LYS A 530 14.03 8.27 -25.37
CA LYS A 530 14.95 9.40 -25.24
C LYS A 530 14.26 10.74 -25.52
N THR A 531 13.54 10.85 -26.64
CA THR A 531 12.83 12.06 -27.05
C THR A 531 11.79 12.49 -26.03
N LEU A 532 11.06 11.55 -25.41
CA LEU A 532 10.14 11.87 -24.32
C LEU A 532 10.89 12.41 -23.10
N LEU A 533 11.92 11.69 -22.64
CA LEU A 533 12.60 11.98 -21.38
C LEU A 533 13.45 13.26 -21.46
N ASP A 534 14.06 13.56 -22.61
CA ASP A 534 14.83 14.78 -22.85
C ASP A 534 13.98 16.06 -22.80
N GLN A 535 12.64 15.94 -22.85
CA GLN A 535 11.72 17.07 -22.63
C GLN A 535 11.62 17.49 -21.16
N HIS A 536 12.21 16.71 -20.25
CA HIS A 536 12.15 16.92 -18.81
C HIS A 536 13.56 17.05 -18.22
N ASP A 537 13.69 17.93 -17.22
CA ASP A 537 14.95 18.09 -16.47
C ASP A 537 15.07 16.96 -15.43
N ILE A 538 15.66 15.84 -15.84
CA ILE A 538 15.82 14.64 -15.01
C ILE A 538 17.25 14.59 -14.46
N ASP A 539 17.36 14.67 -13.12
CA ASP A 539 18.60 14.30 -12.43
C ASP A 539 18.71 12.77 -12.37
N TRP A 540 19.38 12.20 -13.37
CA TRP A 540 19.61 10.75 -13.51
C TRP A 540 20.36 10.11 -12.34
N THR A 541 21.07 10.89 -11.51
CA THR A 541 21.69 10.36 -10.28
C THR A 541 20.68 10.10 -9.16
N LYS A 542 19.47 10.69 -9.29
CA LYS A 542 18.38 10.62 -8.31
C LYS A 542 17.09 10.01 -8.84
N VAL A 543 16.96 9.75 -10.14
CA VAL A 543 15.76 9.14 -10.73
C VAL A 543 15.44 7.79 -10.11
N MET A 544 14.17 7.50 -9.90
CA MET A 544 13.70 6.20 -9.44
C MET A 544 13.17 5.45 -10.66
N ILE A 545 13.66 4.23 -10.93
CA ILE A 545 13.15 3.42 -12.05
C ILE A 545 12.54 2.13 -11.51
N LEU A 546 11.29 1.89 -11.93
CA LEU A 546 10.54 0.66 -11.70
C LEU A 546 10.22 -0.02 -13.03
N ILE A 547 10.56 -1.30 -13.14
CA ILE A 547 10.13 -2.15 -14.27
C ILE A 547 9.19 -3.21 -13.72
N ASN A 548 7.90 -3.11 -14.08
CA ASN A 548 6.82 -3.86 -13.41
C ASN A 548 6.15 -4.86 -14.35
N GLY A 549 5.81 -6.04 -13.79
CA GLY A 549 5.08 -7.08 -14.49
C GLY A 549 5.93 -7.95 -15.43
N GLN A 550 5.25 -8.77 -16.22
CA GLN A 550 5.86 -9.75 -17.12
C GLN A 550 6.43 -9.08 -18.39
N MET A 551 7.73 -9.25 -18.64
CA MET A 551 8.42 -8.70 -19.81
C MET A 551 8.62 -9.76 -20.89
N GLY A 552 7.56 -10.07 -21.64
CA GLY A 552 7.59 -11.12 -22.66
C GLY A 552 7.16 -12.46 -22.06
N ARG A 553 8.07 -13.44 -21.96
CA ARG A 553 7.78 -14.74 -21.31
C ARG A 553 7.78 -14.58 -19.78
N GLU A 554 7.13 -15.50 -19.08
CA GLU A 554 6.94 -15.50 -17.62
C GLU A 554 8.26 -15.48 -16.85
N THR A 555 9.34 -15.99 -17.44
CA THR A 555 10.68 -16.08 -16.84
C THR A 555 11.66 -15.02 -17.34
N ALA A 556 11.27 -14.20 -18.33
CA ALA A 556 12.17 -13.30 -19.02
C ALA A 556 12.28 -11.94 -18.32
N GLY A 557 13.49 -11.35 -18.33
CA GLY A 557 13.70 -9.98 -17.86
C GLY A 557 13.50 -9.74 -16.37
N VAL A 558 13.66 -10.77 -15.54
CA VAL A 558 13.47 -10.66 -14.07
C VAL A 558 14.74 -10.21 -13.33
N VAL A 559 15.87 -10.05 -14.03
CA VAL A 559 17.14 -9.50 -13.52
C VAL A 559 17.71 -8.47 -14.49
N LEU A 560 18.59 -7.58 -14.01
CA LEU A 560 19.15 -6.48 -14.83
C LEU A 560 19.79 -6.96 -16.13
N SER A 561 20.60 -8.02 -16.09
CA SER A 561 21.36 -8.54 -17.24
C SER A 561 20.53 -9.30 -18.28
N SER A 562 19.21 -9.42 -18.07
CA SER A 562 18.32 -10.04 -19.05
C SER A 562 17.07 -9.20 -19.31
N ASN A 563 17.03 -7.96 -18.82
CA ASN A 563 15.91 -7.05 -18.95
C ASN A 563 16.23 -5.95 -19.98
N THR A 564 15.58 -6.02 -21.13
CA THR A 564 15.82 -5.10 -22.26
C THR A 564 15.54 -3.64 -21.94
N LEU A 565 14.59 -3.34 -21.05
CA LEU A 565 14.30 -1.96 -20.64
C LEU A 565 15.38 -1.43 -19.69
N ALA A 566 15.86 -2.27 -18.77
CA ALA A 566 16.96 -1.91 -17.88
C ALA A 566 18.24 -1.61 -18.69
N GLU A 567 18.59 -2.48 -19.63
CA GLU A 567 19.71 -2.28 -20.55
C GLU A 567 19.52 -1.00 -21.38
N MET A 568 18.31 -0.74 -21.88
CA MET A 568 18.02 0.47 -22.63
C MET A 568 18.27 1.73 -21.79
N PHE A 569 17.72 1.81 -20.56
CA PHE A 569 17.93 2.97 -19.69
C PHE A 569 19.41 3.18 -19.34
N LEU A 570 20.15 2.11 -19.02
CA LEU A 570 21.57 2.19 -18.69
C LEU A 570 22.43 2.65 -19.88
N ASN A 571 22.11 2.23 -21.10
CA ASN A 571 22.85 2.63 -22.30
C ASN A 571 22.49 4.04 -22.80
N LEU A 572 21.24 4.49 -22.62
CA LEU A 572 20.84 5.86 -22.97
C LEU A 572 21.36 6.91 -21.97
N HIS A 573 21.56 6.50 -20.71
CA HIS A 573 21.90 7.40 -19.61
C HIS A 573 23.05 6.81 -18.78
N PRO A 574 24.32 6.93 -19.22
CA PRO A 574 25.47 6.36 -18.49
C PRO A 574 25.68 6.91 -17.08
N GLU A 575 25.09 8.06 -16.77
CA GLU A 575 25.06 8.66 -15.43
C GLU A 575 24.05 8.00 -14.46
N LEU A 576 23.13 7.15 -14.96
CA LEU A 576 22.15 6.41 -14.17
C LEU A 576 22.83 5.29 -13.35
N PRO A 577 22.78 5.33 -12.01
CA PRO A 577 23.32 4.24 -11.21
C PRO A 577 22.40 3.00 -11.31
N ALA A 578 22.96 1.84 -11.64
CA ALA A 578 22.20 0.61 -11.83
C ALA A 578 21.40 0.19 -10.59
N GLU A 579 21.85 0.54 -9.38
CA GLU A 579 21.14 0.28 -8.13
C GLU A 579 19.83 1.09 -7.97
N ARG A 580 19.54 2.03 -8.88
CA ARG A 580 18.28 2.79 -8.88
C ARG A 580 17.18 2.18 -9.76
N ILE A 581 17.51 1.10 -10.48
CA ILE A 581 16.56 0.32 -11.28
C ILE A 581 16.10 -0.88 -10.44
N TYR A 582 14.80 -0.93 -10.13
CA TYR A 582 14.18 -2.08 -9.49
C TYR A 582 13.25 -2.79 -10.47
N ILE A 583 13.44 -4.10 -10.60
CA ILE A 583 12.57 -4.98 -11.39
C ILE A 583 11.60 -5.64 -10.41
N ALA A 584 10.31 -5.39 -10.58
CA ALA A 584 9.24 -5.88 -9.72
C ALA A 584 8.21 -6.70 -10.52
N PRO A 585 8.50 -7.97 -10.86
CA PRO A 585 7.60 -8.80 -11.66
C PRO A 585 6.24 -9.06 -10.99
N GLN A 586 6.22 -9.02 -9.65
CA GLN A 586 5.02 -9.18 -8.82
C GLN A 586 4.47 -7.83 -8.33
N GLY A 587 5.06 -6.72 -8.76
CA GLY A 587 4.61 -5.38 -8.40
C GLY A 587 3.32 -5.01 -9.14
N LEU A 588 2.67 -3.93 -8.68
CA LEU A 588 1.51 -3.33 -9.36
C LEU A 588 1.83 -3.06 -10.83
N VAL A 589 1.03 -3.58 -11.75
CA VAL A 589 1.07 -3.22 -13.17
C VAL A 589 -0.09 -2.26 -13.46
N PRO A 590 0.17 -0.97 -13.74
CA PRO A 590 -0.89 -0.02 -14.08
C PRO A 590 -1.66 -0.47 -15.32
N ASN A 591 -2.99 -0.50 -15.23
CA ASN A 591 -3.85 -0.74 -16.40
C ASN A 591 -4.20 0.61 -17.03
N ILE A 592 -3.46 1.00 -18.08
CA ILE A 592 -3.59 2.31 -18.72
C ILE A 592 -4.61 2.25 -19.85
N THR A 593 -5.80 2.79 -19.60
CA THR A 593 -6.84 2.98 -20.63
C THR A 593 -7.09 4.45 -20.95
N ASP A 594 -6.69 5.34 -20.04
CA ASP A 594 -6.68 6.80 -20.19
C ASP A 594 -5.28 7.32 -19.87
N THR A 595 -4.69 8.03 -20.82
CA THR A 595 -3.33 8.59 -20.74
C THR A 595 -3.34 10.03 -20.22
N SER A 596 -4.49 10.56 -19.81
CA SER A 596 -4.61 11.89 -19.23
C SER A 596 -3.78 12.02 -17.94
N PRO A 597 -3.20 13.20 -17.65
CA PRO A 597 -2.44 13.43 -16.42
C PRO A 597 -3.19 13.04 -15.14
N GLY A 598 -4.50 13.28 -15.10
CA GLY A 598 -5.36 12.93 -13.96
C GLY A 598 -5.46 11.42 -13.73
N ALA A 599 -5.66 10.64 -14.79
CA ALA A 599 -5.75 9.19 -14.71
C ALA A 599 -4.41 8.55 -14.29
N LEU A 600 -3.30 9.00 -14.86
CA LEU A 600 -1.96 8.50 -14.53
C LEU A 600 -1.55 8.81 -13.09
N ARG A 601 -1.99 9.94 -12.52
CA ARG A 601 -1.69 10.35 -11.14
C ARG A 601 -2.23 9.38 -10.08
N VAL A 602 -3.29 8.61 -10.38
CA VAL A 602 -3.90 7.65 -9.44
C VAL A 602 -2.90 6.58 -8.99
N PHE A 603 -2.03 6.11 -9.89
CA PHE A 603 -1.04 5.08 -9.56
C PHE A 603 0.23 5.61 -8.87
N LYS A 604 0.44 6.94 -8.86
CA LYS A 604 1.70 7.57 -8.45
C LYS A 604 2.13 7.17 -7.03
N LEU A 605 1.20 7.21 -6.07
CA LEU A 605 1.52 6.98 -4.66
C LEU A 605 1.97 5.54 -4.42
N GLU A 606 1.22 4.57 -4.93
CA GLU A 606 1.52 3.15 -4.74
C GLU A 606 2.85 2.74 -5.41
N LEU A 607 3.11 3.23 -6.64
CA LEU A 607 4.37 2.98 -7.35
C LEU A 607 5.56 3.63 -6.64
N ARG A 608 5.42 4.86 -6.13
CA ARG A 608 6.48 5.49 -5.32
C ARG A 608 6.74 4.70 -4.04
N ASN A 609 5.70 4.24 -3.37
CA ASN A 609 5.82 3.42 -2.17
C ASN A 609 6.52 2.09 -2.47
N LEU A 610 6.23 1.45 -3.60
CA LEU A 610 6.90 0.22 -4.02
C LEU A 610 8.42 0.42 -4.14
N TRP A 611 8.87 1.49 -4.81
CA TRP A 611 10.30 1.77 -4.94
C TRP A 611 10.92 2.23 -3.61
N GLY A 612 10.29 3.19 -2.92
CA GLY A 612 10.82 3.84 -1.73
C GLY A 612 11.03 2.89 -0.53
N LYS A 613 10.08 1.98 -0.29
CA LYS A 613 10.15 0.97 0.77
C LYS A 613 11.43 0.12 0.67
N HIS A 614 11.85 -0.23 -0.54
CA HIS A 614 13.06 -1.02 -0.78
C HIS A 614 14.32 -0.17 -0.67
N ARG A 615 14.30 1.06 -1.20
CA ARG A 615 15.45 1.97 -1.12
C ARG A 615 15.82 2.34 0.32
N GLY A 616 14.82 2.47 1.20
CA GLY A 616 15.03 2.65 2.64
C GLY A 616 16.00 1.60 3.20
N TYR A 617 15.71 0.31 3.00
CA TYR A 617 16.57 -0.79 3.48
C TYR A 617 17.95 -0.81 2.85
N VAL A 618 18.04 -0.60 1.54
CA VAL A 618 19.34 -0.57 0.84
C VAL A 618 20.23 0.54 1.43
N SER A 619 19.66 1.72 1.70
CA SER A 619 20.40 2.84 2.31
C SER A 619 20.79 2.57 3.78
N LEU A 620 19.95 1.86 4.52
CA LEU A 620 20.19 1.49 5.91
C LEU A 620 21.33 0.47 6.03
N ALA A 621 21.36 -0.53 5.16
CA ALA A 621 22.40 -1.57 5.16
C ALA A 621 23.81 -0.98 5.03
N GLY A 622 24.02 -0.04 4.11
CA GLY A 622 25.32 0.63 3.95
C GLY A 622 25.79 1.37 5.20
N LYS A 623 24.86 1.95 5.97
CA LYS A 623 25.17 2.61 7.26
C LYS A 623 25.46 1.59 8.36
N MET A 624 24.67 0.53 8.44
CA MET A 624 24.79 -0.51 9.48
C MET A 624 26.10 -1.29 9.35
N PHE A 625 26.52 -1.59 8.13
CA PHE A 625 27.69 -2.44 7.85
C PHE A 625 28.88 -1.65 7.33
N ALA A 626 29.00 -0.38 7.72
CA ALA A 626 30.15 0.45 7.39
C ALA A 626 31.46 -0.25 7.85
N GLY A 627 32.43 -0.34 6.94
CA GLY A 627 33.71 -1.05 7.17
C GLY A 627 33.75 -2.48 6.62
N TYR A 628 32.64 -3.03 6.14
CA TYR A 628 32.59 -4.29 5.39
C TYR A 628 32.49 -4.05 3.88
N PRO A 629 32.89 -5.01 3.02
CA PRO A 629 32.75 -4.87 1.57
C PRO A 629 31.31 -4.57 1.16
N ALA A 630 31.12 -3.49 0.38
CA ALA A 630 29.81 -3.10 -0.13
C ALA A 630 29.39 -4.00 -1.31
N TYR A 631 28.08 -4.25 -1.43
CA TYR A 631 27.52 -4.83 -2.64
C TYR A 631 27.67 -3.84 -3.81
N LYS A 632 28.04 -4.38 -4.98
CA LYS A 632 28.11 -3.63 -6.24
C LYS A 632 27.44 -4.46 -7.33
N VAL A 633 26.56 -3.83 -8.11
CA VAL A 633 25.95 -4.44 -9.28
C VAL A 633 27.06 -4.72 -10.31
N ALA A 634 27.08 -5.92 -10.88
CA ALA A 634 28.00 -6.26 -11.95
C ALA A 634 27.54 -5.59 -13.25
N GLU A 635 28.38 -4.73 -13.83
CA GLU A 635 28.10 -4.02 -15.08
C GLU A 635 28.95 -4.60 -16.23
N GLY A 636 28.34 -4.76 -17.41
CA GLY A 636 29.04 -4.66 -18.70
C GLY A 636 30.09 -5.72 -19.08
N ASN A 637 30.19 -6.87 -18.41
CA ASN A 637 31.15 -7.91 -18.80
C ASN A 637 30.56 -8.93 -19.79
N LEU A 638 30.29 -8.50 -21.02
CA LEU A 638 29.88 -9.41 -22.09
C LEU A 638 31.11 -10.18 -22.64
N PRO A 639 31.06 -11.51 -22.80
CA PRO A 639 32.16 -12.30 -23.34
C PRO A 639 32.43 -11.98 -24.82
N VAL A 640 33.71 -11.86 -25.20
CA VAL A 640 34.12 -11.80 -26.61
C VAL A 640 34.31 -13.22 -27.14
N ILE A 641 33.74 -13.52 -28.30
CA ILE A 641 33.76 -14.86 -28.90
C ILE A 641 34.54 -14.88 -30.22
N ASN A 642 34.95 -16.08 -30.64
CA ASN A 642 35.63 -16.30 -31.92
C ASN A 642 35.24 -17.68 -32.50
N ALA A 643 35.79 -18.03 -33.67
CA ALA A 643 35.44 -19.26 -34.37
C ALA A 643 35.73 -20.57 -33.59
N THR A 644 36.53 -20.53 -32.53
CA THR A 644 36.81 -21.69 -31.64
C THR A 644 35.88 -21.76 -30.43
N THR A 645 35.07 -20.73 -30.18
CA THR A 645 34.08 -20.72 -29.10
C THR A 645 32.96 -21.70 -29.41
N SER A 646 32.76 -22.69 -28.53
CA SER A 646 31.71 -23.71 -28.69
C SER A 646 30.52 -23.51 -27.75
N THR A 647 30.70 -22.83 -26.62
CA THR A 647 29.67 -22.53 -25.63
C THR A 647 29.83 -21.12 -25.08
N VAL A 648 28.71 -20.52 -24.66
CA VAL A 648 28.65 -19.22 -23.97
C VAL A 648 27.68 -19.32 -22.80
N SER A 649 27.92 -18.55 -21.74
CA SER A 649 27.04 -18.49 -20.55
C SER A 649 26.21 -17.21 -20.48
N GLU A 650 26.58 -16.19 -21.23
CA GLU A 650 25.93 -14.87 -21.30
C GLU A 650 25.98 -14.37 -22.76
N LEU A 651 25.22 -13.31 -23.06
CA LEU A 651 25.20 -12.71 -24.40
C LEU A 651 26.60 -12.22 -24.81
N PRO A 652 27.15 -12.62 -25.96
CA PRO A 652 28.45 -12.14 -26.40
C PRO A 652 28.44 -10.66 -26.77
N ALA A 653 29.58 -9.99 -26.56
CA ALA A 653 29.81 -8.62 -27.01
C ALA A 653 29.77 -8.55 -28.55
N ILE A 654 29.17 -7.50 -29.10
CA ILE A 654 29.14 -7.23 -30.55
C ILE A 654 30.28 -6.27 -30.87
N ALA A 655 31.24 -6.68 -31.71
CA ALA A 655 32.37 -5.84 -32.08
C ALA A 655 32.02 -4.76 -33.13
N GLY A 656 30.92 -4.95 -33.86
CA GLY A 656 30.45 -4.02 -34.88
C GLY A 656 29.28 -4.60 -35.69
N PRO A 657 28.75 -3.84 -36.68
CA PRO A 657 27.55 -4.23 -37.43
C PRO A 657 27.73 -5.47 -38.31
N ASP A 658 28.98 -5.88 -38.61
CA ASP A 658 29.30 -7.06 -39.41
C ASP A 658 29.71 -8.28 -38.57
N ASP A 659 29.63 -8.21 -37.23
CA ASP A 659 29.97 -9.31 -36.33
C ASP A 659 28.89 -10.40 -36.29
N TRP A 660 28.72 -11.07 -37.43
CA TRP A 660 27.67 -12.09 -37.62
C TRP A 660 27.83 -13.29 -36.70
N LEU A 661 29.04 -13.57 -36.22
CA LEU A 661 29.25 -14.61 -35.20
C LEU A 661 28.59 -14.20 -33.89
N ALA A 662 28.84 -12.99 -33.37
CA ALA A 662 28.19 -12.51 -32.15
C ALA A 662 26.68 -12.33 -32.35
N LEU A 663 26.25 -11.64 -33.40
CA LEU A 663 24.84 -11.34 -33.70
C LEU A 663 23.99 -12.61 -33.77
N THR A 664 24.44 -13.62 -34.52
CA THR A 664 23.73 -14.90 -34.63
C THR A 664 23.77 -15.70 -33.32
N THR A 665 24.91 -15.68 -32.61
CA THR A 665 25.02 -16.34 -31.30
C THR A 665 24.05 -15.74 -30.28
N ARG A 666 23.86 -14.41 -30.27
CA ARG A 666 22.90 -13.75 -29.37
C ARG A 666 21.46 -14.20 -29.64
N ILE A 667 21.04 -14.29 -30.90
CA ILE A 667 19.71 -14.83 -31.26
C ILE A 667 19.53 -16.24 -30.67
N ARG A 668 20.54 -17.11 -30.87
CA ARG A 668 20.53 -18.46 -30.30
C ARG A 668 20.41 -18.45 -28.77
N VAL A 669 21.24 -17.66 -28.07
CA VAL A 669 21.18 -17.54 -26.61
C VAL A 669 19.80 -17.09 -26.16
N THR A 670 19.18 -16.10 -26.80
CA THR A 670 17.83 -15.64 -26.41
C THR A 670 16.71 -16.65 -26.66
N LEU A 671 16.94 -17.65 -27.53
CA LEU A 671 16.01 -18.75 -27.74
C LEU A 671 16.24 -19.90 -26.73
N GLU A 672 17.49 -20.16 -26.35
CA GLU A 672 17.90 -21.22 -25.43
C GLU A 672 17.78 -20.83 -23.94
N ASP A 673 18.09 -19.58 -23.58
CA ASP A 673 18.03 -19.08 -22.21
C ASP A 673 16.64 -18.50 -21.88
N PRO A 674 15.84 -19.17 -21.02
CA PRO A 674 14.49 -18.71 -20.67
C PRO A 674 14.48 -17.38 -19.89
N ARG A 675 15.64 -16.90 -19.39
CA ARG A 675 15.75 -15.59 -18.73
C ARG A 675 15.69 -14.43 -19.73
N GLN A 676 15.92 -14.70 -21.01
CA GLN A 676 16.07 -13.68 -22.04
C GLN A 676 14.79 -13.52 -22.88
N PRO A 677 14.34 -12.29 -23.17
CA PRO A 677 13.41 -12.04 -24.26
C PRO A 677 14.15 -12.08 -25.60
N LEU A 678 13.44 -12.44 -26.68
CA LEU A 678 14.04 -12.53 -28.03
C LEU A 678 14.66 -11.20 -28.51
N SER A 679 14.04 -10.07 -28.15
CA SER A 679 14.55 -8.73 -28.45
C SER A 679 15.87 -8.41 -27.73
N GLY A 680 16.18 -9.09 -26.62
CA GLY A 680 17.44 -8.95 -25.88
C GLY A 680 18.68 -9.37 -26.69
N SER A 681 18.49 -9.99 -27.84
CA SER A 681 19.59 -10.34 -28.74
C SER A 681 20.31 -9.12 -29.32
N ILE A 682 19.70 -7.92 -29.29
CA ILE A 682 20.26 -6.73 -29.92
C ILE A 682 19.95 -5.39 -29.21
N THR A 683 19.01 -5.36 -28.25
CA THR A 683 18.51 -4.09 -27.68
C THR A 683 19.60 -3.21 -27.08
N ASP A 684 20.50 -3.77 -26.28
CA ASP A 684 21.65 -3.07 -25.70
C ASP A 684 22.52 -2.41 -26.78
N TYR A 685 22.87 -3.15 -27.83
CA TYR A 685 23.72 -2.67 -28.90
C TYR A 685 23.04 -1.59 -29.73
N ALA A 686 21.77 -1.79 -30.11
CA ALA A 686 21.00 -0.76 -30.83
C ALA A 686 20.89 0.54 -30.03
N THR A 687 20.66 0.41 -28.72
CA THR A 687 20.56 1.56 -27.82
C THR A 687 21.90 2.27 -27.66
N GLN A 688 22.99 1.52 -27.48
CA GLN A 688 24.34 2.05 -27.38
C GLN A 688 24.73 2.81 -28.67
N GLN A 689 24.46 2.24 -29.85
CA GLN A 689 24.76 2.91 -31.12
C GLN A 689 23.97 4.21 -31.29
N LEU A 690 22.70 4.24 -30.86
CA LEU A 690 21.90 5.46 -30.86
C LEU A 690 22.47 6.52 -29.91
N TYR A 691 22.89 6.12 -28.71
CA TYR A 691 23.54 7.01 -27.74
C TYR A 691 24.85 7.59 -28.29
N GLU A 692 25.72 6.75 -28.84
CA GLU A 692 27.01 7.15 -29.43
C GLU A 692 26.82 8.08 -30.64
N ALA A 693 25.74 7.92 -31.39
CA ALA A 693 25.34 8.81 -32.47
C ALA A 693 24.75 10.16 -31.99
N GLY A 694 24.53 10.34 -30.68
CA GLY A 694 23.88 11.52 -30.11
C GLY A 694 22.40 11.63 -30.45
N GLY A 695 21.72 10.51 -30.68
CA GLY A 695 20.31 10.45 -31.13
C GLY A 695 20.12 10.66 -32.63
N ASP A 696 21.20 10.88 -33.39
CA ASP A 696 21.14 11.08 -34.85
C ASP A 696 21.09 9.73 -35.60
N VAL A 697 19.89 9.33 -35.98
CA VAL A 697 19.60 8.04 -36.62
C VAL A 697 20.32 7.85 -37.97
N ALA A 698 20.75 8.93 -38.63
CA ALA A 698 21.49 8.85 -39.88
C ALA A 698 22.95 8.41 -39.69
N LYS A 699 23.50 8.50 -38.47
CA LYS A 699 24.87 8.06 -38.14
C LYS A 699 24.93 6.63 -37.63
N VAL A 700 23.81 6.07 -37.18
CA VAL A 700 23.71 4.67 -36.74
C VAL A 700 23.79 3.77 -37.96
N VAL A 701 24.56 2.68 -37.92
CA VAL A 701 24.55 1.64 -38.96
C VAL A 701 23.64 0.51 -38.51
N VAL A 702 22.61 0.18 -39.29
CA VAL A 702 21.67 -0.91 -38.98
C VAL A 702 22.22 -2.24 -39.53
N PRO A 703 22.65 -3.17 -38.65
CA PRO A 703 23.18 -4.47 -39.06
C PRO A 703 22.15 -5.25 -39.88
N GLY A 704 22.56 -5.73 -41.05
CA GLY A 704 21.69 -6.48 -41.95
C GLY A 704 20.74 -5.63 -42.79
N LEU A 705 20.78 -4.31 -42.74
CA LEU A 705 19.97 -3.44 -43.60
C LEU A 705 20.84 -2.50 -44.42
N ASP A 706 21.68 -1.72 -43.75
CA ASP A 706 22.55 -0.76 -44.42
C ASP A 706 23.65 -1.51 -45.19
N GLY A 707 23.75 -1.26 -46.50
CA GLY A 707 24.69 -1.96 -47.39
C GLY A 707 24.19 -3.26 -48.01
N TYR A 708 22.92 -3.64 -47.77
CA TYR A 708 22.30 -4.85 -48.34
C TYR A 708 21.40 -4.52 -49.53
N ASP A 709 21.56 -5.25 -50.64
CA ASP A 709 20.67 -5.20 -51.81
C ASP A 709 19.66 -6.36 -51.74
N TYR A 710 18.56 -6.13 -51.03
CA TYR A 710 17.49 -7.11 -50.88
C TYR A 710 16.68 -7.35 -52.17
N ALA A 711 16.61 -6.37 -53.06
CA ALA A 711 15.89 -6.49 -54.33
C ALA A 711 16.50 -7.56 -55.25
N SER A 712 17.83 -7.75 -55.18
CA SER A 712 18.57 -8.76 -55.95
C SER A 712 18.90 -10.03 -55.16
N ALA A 713 18.54 -10.12 -53.88
CA ALA A 713 18.98 -11.18 -52.96
C ALA A 713 18.26 -12.53 -53.13
N LEU A 714 17.17 -12.57 -53.90
CA LEU A 714 16.41 -13.79 -54.18
C LEU A 714 16.47 -14.13 -55.67
N LYS A 715 17.40 -15.00 -56.05
CA LYS A 715 17.58 -15.43 -57.45
C LYS A 715 16.49 -16.39 -57.87
N ASP A 716 16.22 -16.49 -59.17
CA ASP A 716 15.32 -17.52 -59.71
C ASP A 716 15.82 -18.93 -59.32
N LYS A 717 14.88 -19.88 -59.16
CA LYS A 717 15.22 -21.28 -58.89
C LYS A 717 16.25 -21.72 -59.95
N PRO A 718 17.41 -22.30 -59.57
CA PRO A 718 18.30 -22.88 -60.57
C PRO A 718 17.48 -23.89 -61.38
N THR A 719 17.33 -23.64 -62.67
CA THR A 719 16.70 -24.59 -63.59
C THR A 719 17.57 -25.84 -63.59
N SER A 720 17.04 -26.92 -63.01
CA SER A 720 17.64 -28.26 -63.05
C SER A 720 17.73 -28.77 -64.48
#